data_AF-H2ZYP6-F1
#
_entry.id   AF-H2ZYP6-F1
#
_cell.length_a   1.000
_cell.length_b   1.000
_cell.length_c   1.000
_cell.angle_alpha   90.00
_cell.angle_beta   90.00
_cell.angle_gamma   90.00
#
_symmetry.space_group_name_H-M   'P 1'
#
loop_
_entity.id
_entity.type
_entity.pdbx_description
1 polymer ?
#
loop_
_entity_poly.entity_id
_entity_poly.type
_entity_poly.pdbx_seq_one_letter_code
_entity_poly.pdbx_strand_id
1 'polypeptide(L)'
;FQISCLLGQIELEGRRPPLMPSGKSLPCFQPYEVSPRSGGFVTGRFLTGIKPPEFFFHCMAGREGLVDTAVKTSRSGYLQRCIIKHLEGLVVQYDLSVRDSDGSVIQFLYGEDGLDIPKTQFLQSRQFPFITDNYEVIRKSKHLDEVLAKMDSEITERHFKAINKWKAKHFTPSPREGAFLLYSQKKMARVKKQIPAGEFINGKDPATQQVIEMWYSLEEHGRKKYLKKATNCPDPCLAAYRPDIHFGSVSETFQEIVDKYIWESSNSNYIKSDLSLDRLKALLHLKWQRSLCDPGEAVGLLAAQSIGEPSTQMTLNTFHFAGRGEMNVTLGIPRLREILMVASANIKTPMMSVPVFNTKRALKKAKKLKKWLTRVCLAEVLHKIDVQESFQTEGKNNKYRLYRIMFYFLPYQQYQQENCLTPEGILHYVETRFFKLLLEAIKRKSTKLASFKLINTRKASRKDIDQDTGESLGNQDDHEGEGEEKIVDAEADEGDTDATEAKRREKQEEEIDYESEEEVAEDQDEDSEDRNEESRSPAESLDQETDNRGSPEDGCEGDFTAAHEVGKRKKKKVSSLELDQQRVNAVLGINQAIEDYKYDKQEELWCEITMKLPIMKVHFDLSSLVVSLAQNAVVHEVKGITRCLLNETANKKGEKELILNTEGLNLPELFKYADILDLRRLYSNDIHAMANTYGIEVALRVVEKEIKDVFAVYGIEVDPRHLSLVADYMCFGGVYKPLNRIGMQSNSSPLQQMTFETSFKFLKEATMLGIHDELKSPSACLVVGKVVKGGTGLFDLKQPLK
;
A
#
# COMPACT_ATOMS: atom_id res chain seq x y z
N PHE A 1 -4.89 37.52 -8.77
CA PHE A 1 -4.57 37.95 -7.40
C PHE A 1 -3.09 38.36 -7.24
N GLN A 2 -2.13 37.48 -7.54
CA GLN A 2 -0.69 37.76 -7.35
C GLN A 2 -0.14 38.97 -8.12
N ILE A 3 -0.70 39.25 -9.30
CA ILE A 3 -0.32 40.43 -10.10
C ILE A 3 -0.73 41.75 -9.41
N SER A 4 -1.95 41.81 -8.85
CA SER A 4 -2.58 43.06 -8.41
C SER A 4 -2.52 43.31 -6.90
N CYS A 5 -2.45 42.25 -6.09
CA CYS A 5 -2.54 42.33 -4.63
C CYS A 5 -1.19 42.06 -3.95
N LEU A 6 -0.77 40.79 -3.90
CA LEU A 6 0.49 40.32 -3.30
C LEU A 6 0.77 38.88 -3.75
N LEU A 7 2.05 38.46 -3.75
CA LEU A 7 2.43 37.08 -4.09
C LEU A 7 2.01 36.09 -3.00
N GLY A 8 2.22 36.44 -1.72
CA GLY A 8 1.84 35.61 -0.57
C GLY A 8 2.99 34.84 0.04
N GLN A 9 2.66 33.78 0.78
CA GLN A 9 3.65 32.91 1.41
C GLN A 9 4.33 32.07 0.33
N ILE A 10 5.66 32.08 0.32
CA ILE A 10 6.44 31.11 -0.44
C ILE A 10 6.60 29.85 0.39
N GLU A 11 6.31 28.71 -0.21
CA GLU A 11 6.43 27.39 0.38
C GLU A 11 7.44 26.59 -0.43
N LEU A 12 8.33 25.87 0.26
CA LEU A 12 9.29 24.94 -0.32
C LEU A 12 9.07 23.58 0.35
N GLU A 13 8.76 22.55 -0.42
CA GLU A 13 8.45 21.19 0.07
C GLU A 13 7.39 21.17 1.18
N GLY A 14 6.41 22.08 1.10
CA GLY A 14 5.37 22.25 2.12
C GLY A 14 5.83 22.86 3.45
N ARG A 15 7.06 23.37 3.48
CA ARG A 15 7.62 24.13 4.59
C ARG A 15 7.89 25.57 4.16
N ARG A 16 8.23 26.42 5.12
CA ARG A 16 8.74 27.76 4.83
C ARG A 16 10.21 27.68 4.39
N PRO A 17 10.76 28.73 3.75
CA PRO A 17 12.17 28.76 3.39
C PRO A 17 13.08 28.37 4.56
N PRO A 18 14.05 27.47 4.34
CA PRO A 18 14.88 26.94 5.40
C PRO A 18 15.77 28.03 6.02
N LEU A 19 16.11 27.83 7.29
CA LEU A 19 17.07 28.69 8.00
C LEU A 19 18.49 28.12 7.83
N MET A 20 19.45 29.01 7.64
CA MET A 20 20.87 28.68 7.71
C MET A 20 21.25 28.25 9.14
N PRO A 21 22.36 27.52 9.35
CA PRO A 21 22.85 27.15 10.69
C PRO A 21 23.05 28.34 11.64
N SER A 22 23.24 29.55 11.09
CA SER A 22 23.31 30.81 11.85
C SER A 22 21.95 31.28 12.39
N GLY A 23 20.85 30.57 12.10
CA GLY A 23 19.48 30.94 12.43
C GLY A 23 18.87 32.00 11.49
N LYS A 24 19.55 32.36 10.40
CA LYS A 24 19.10 33.38 9.45
C LYS A 24 18.49 32.74 8.20
N SER A 25 17.41 33.31 7.67
CA SER A 25 16.87 32.91 6.37
C SER A 25 17.65 33.52 5.20
N LEU A 26 18.06 34.79 5.34
CA LEU A 26 18.99 35.47 4.44
C LEU A 26 20.01 36.29 5.24
N PRO A 27 21.19 36.59 4.66
CA PRO A 27 22.22 37.39 5.33
C PRO A 27 21.74 38.79 5.77
N CYS A 28 20.73 39.34 5.08
CA CYS A 28 20.13 40.65 5.37
C CYS A 28 19.17 40.65 6.56
N PHE A 29 18.71 39.48 7.03
CA PHE A 29 17.86 39.35 8.20
C PHE A 29 18.68 39.07 9.46
N GLN A 30 18.13 39.42 10.61
CA GLN A 30 18.74 39.08 11.89
C GLN A 30 18.54 37.58 12.21
N PRO A 31 19.42 36.96 13.02
CA PRO A 31 19.21 35.58 13.47
C PRO A 31 17.86 35.41 14.18
N TYR A 32 17.11 34.36 13.83
CA TYR A 32 15.81 34.00 14.42
C TYR A 32 14.77 35.12 14.36
N GLU A 33 14.81 35.92 13.30
CA GLU A 33 13.81 36.96 13.09
C GLU A 33 12.41 36.34 12.92
N VAL A 34 11.44 36.84 13.66
CA VAL A 34 10.05 36.33 13.66
C VAL A 34 9.15 37.02 12.63
N SER A 35 9.72 37.91 11.80
CA SER A 35 8.94 38.66 10.83
C SER A 35 8.45 37.75 9.70
N PRO A 36 7.20 37.87 9.22
CA PRO A 36 6.69 37.05 8.11
C PRO A 36 7.56 37.15 6.86
N ARG A 37 8.14 38.33 6.62
CA ARG A 37 9.04 38.61 5.50
C ARG A 37 10.33 37.79 5.56
N SER A 38 10.92 37.63 6.74
CA SER A 38 12.08 36.76 6.94
C SER A 38 11.74 35.28 6.70
N GLY A 39 10.49 34.89 6.94
CA GLY A 39 9.97 33.54 6.70
C GLY A 39 9.39 33.31 5.30
N GLY A 40 9.70 34.15 4.31
CA GLY A 40 9.27 33.95 2.92
C GLY A 40 7.89 34.51 2.56
N PHE A 41 7.27 35.34 3.39
CA PHE A 41 6.01 36.01 3.03
C PHE A 41 6.27 37.25 2.17
N VAL A 42 5.89 37.18 0.89
CA VAL A 42 6.08 38.25 -0.09
C VAL A 42 4.86 39.16 -0.12
N THR A 43 5.01 40.33 0.50
CA THR A 43 4.01 41.41 0.47
C THR A 43 3.97 42.15 -0.87
N GLY A 44 5.08 42.11 -1.62
CA GLY A 44 5.14 42.69 -2.96
C GLY A 44 4.22 42.00 -3.96
N ARG A 45 3.95 42.70 -5.06
CA ARG A 45 3.11 42.26 -6.18
C ARG A 45 3.84 42.54 -7.48
N PHE A 46 3.57 41.76 -8.52
CA PHE A 46 4.27 41.91 -9.80
C PHE A 46 4.12 43.31 -10.40
N LEU A 47 2.95 43.95 -10.25
CA LEU A 47 2.71 45.30 -10.80
C LEU A 47 3.64 46.38 -10.25
N THR A 48 3.97 46.33 -8.96
CA THR A 48 4.82 47.34 -8.29
C THR A 48 6.26 46.88 -8.10
N GLY A 49 6.59 45.67 -8.57
CA GLY A 49 7.85 45.00 -8.30
C GLY A 49 7.92 44.37 -6.91
N ILE A 50 8.86 43.44 -6.76
CA ILE A 50 9.17 42.71 -5.52
C ILE A 50 10.55 43.14 -5.00
N LYS A 51 10.70 43.22 -3.67
CA LYS A 51 11.95 43.66 -3.03
C LYS A 51 13.04 42.59 -3.18
N PRO A 52 14.34 42.92 -3.16
CA PRO A 52 15.41 41.93 -3.41
C PRO A 52 15.39 40.68 -2.50
N PRO A 53 15.15 40.77 -1.17
CA PRO A 53 15.04 39.57 -0.33
C PRO A 53 13.82 38.70 -0.69
N GLU A 54 12.71 39.32 -1.08
CA GLU A 54 11.48 38.64 -1.50
C GLU A 54 11.63 38.00 -2.89
N PHE A 55 12.36 38.67 -3.78
CA PHE A 55 12.73 38.16 -5.10
C PHE A 55 13.53 36.87 -4.96
N PHE A 56 14.51 36.81 -4.06
CA PHE A 56 15.29 35.60 -3.86
C PHE A 56 14.45 34.41 -3.39
N PHE A 57 13.54 34.59 -2.43
CA PHE A 57 12.62 33.54 -2.03
C PHE A 57 11.69 33.12 -3.17
N HIS A 58 11.23 34.07 -3.98
CA HIS A 58 10.43 33.75 -5.16
C HIS A 58 11.20 32.90 -6.18
N CYS A 59 12.48 33.20 -6.42
CA CYS A 59 13.35 32.41 -7.29
C CYS A 59 13.58 30.99 -6.76
N MET A 60 13.68 30.81 -5.43
CA MET A 60 13.78 29.46 -4.85
C MET A 60 12.57 28.59 -5.23
N ALA A 61 11.36 29.13 -5.07
CA ALA A 61 10.13 28.42 -5.43
C ALA A 61 10.04 28.14 -6.93
N GLY A 62 10.46 29.09 -7.76
CA GLY A 62 10.54 28.89 -9.21
C GLY A 62 11.52 27.76 -9.59
N ARG A 63 12.65 27.65 -8.89
CA ARG A 63 13.66 26.60 -9.14
C ARG A 63 13.18 25.22 -8.67
N GLU A 64 12.52 25.13 -7.52
CA GLU A 64 11.86 23.89 -7.08
C GLU A 64 10.89 23.40 -8.16
N GLY A 65 10.09 24.32 -8.70
CA GLY A 65 9.36 24.25 -9.98
C GLY A 65 10.00 23.36 -11.05
N LEU A 66 11.17 23.82 -11.46
CA LEU A 66 11.90 23.25 -12.59
C LEU A 66 12.56 21.92 -12.23
N VAL A 67 13.10 21.79 -11.01
CA VAL A 67 13.76 20.56 -10.55
C VAL A 67 12.75 19.41 -10.44
N ASP A 68 11.58 19.66 -9.85
CA ASP A 68 10.52 18.67 -9.75
C ASP A 68 10.03 18.23 -11.13
N THR A 69 9.95 19.16 -12.09
CA THR A 69 9.59 18.84 -13.47
C THR A 69 10.65 17.96 -14.11
N ALA A 70 11.95 18.24 -13.92
CA ALA A 70 13.02 17.44 -14.49
C ALA A 70 13.10 16.01 -13.91
N VAL A 71 12.94 15.85 -12.59
CA VAL A 71 13.13 14.55 -11.90
C VAL A 71 11.88 13.66 -11.97
N LYS A 72 10.68 14.24 -11.99
CA LYS A 72 9.45 13.44 -11.86
C LYS A 72 8.85 13.01 -13.21
N THR A 73 9.19 13.66 -14.32
CA THR A 73 8.66 13.34 -15.66
C THR A 73 9.11 11.96 -16.15
N SER A 74 10.41 11.64 -16.04
CA SER A 74 11.00 10.35 -16.46
C SER A 74 10.25 9.15 -15.85
N ARG A 75 9.97 9.22 -14.54
CA ARG A 75 9.32 8.16 -13.76
C ARG A 75 7.90 7.84 -14.22
N SER A 76 7.16 8.82 -14.71
CA SER A 76 5.78 8.62 -15.17
C SER A 76 5.71 7.91 -16.53
N GLY A 77 6.66 8.17 -17.43
CA GLY A 77 6.72 7.53 -18.74
C GLY A 77 7.10 6.05 -18.65
N TYR A 78 8.05 5.69 -17.78
CA TYR A 78 8.42 4.29 -17.55
C TYR A 78 7.23 3.46 -17.00
N LEU A 79 6.51 4.00 -16.02
CA LEU A 79 5.27 3.39 -15.50
C LEU A 79 4.27 3.13 -16.63
N GLN A 80 4.04 4.12 -17.49
CA GLN A 80 3.11 4.00 -18.62
C GLN A 80 3.57 2.92 -19.61
N ARG A 81 4.85 2.88 -19.99
CA ARG A 81 5.43 1.84 -20.87
C ARG A 81 5.19 0.45 -20.30
N CYS A 82 5.45 0.26 -19.00
CA CYS A 82 5.25 -1.02 -18.32
C CYS A 82 3.81 -1.50 -18.40
N ILE A 83 2.85 -0.62 -18.10
CA ILE A 83 1.42 -0.96 -18.15
C ILE A 83 0.99 -1.25 -19.60
N ILE A 84 1.42 -0.44 -20.58
CA ILE A 84 1.11 -0.65 -22.00
C ILE A 84 1.59 -2.02 -22.46
N LYS A 85 2.84 -2.39 -22.15
CA LYS A 85 3.42 -3.66 -22.60
C LYS A 85 2.75 -4.90 -22.00
N HIS A 86 2.21 -4.81 -20.80
CA HIS A 86 1.43 -5.90 -20.20
C HIS A 86 0.01 -5.96 -20.78
N LEU A 87 -0.63 -4.82 -21.00
CA LEU A 87 -2.03 -4.75 -21.40
C LEU A 87 -2.25 -4.65 -22.92
N GLU A 88 -1.20 -4.64 -23.74
CA GLU A 88 -1.32 -4.47 -25.20
C GLU A 88 -2.18 -5.54 -25.86
N GLY A 89 -2.20 -6.75 -25.30
CA GLY A 89 -2.94 -7.90 -25.82
C GLY A 89 -4.42 -7.93 -25.46
N LEU A 90 -4.89 -7.05 -24.56
CA LEU A 90 -6.27 -7.10 -24.07
C LEU A 90 -7.24 -6.43 -25.02
N VAL A 91 -8.10 -7.25 -25.63
CA VAL A 91 -9.08 -6.84 -26.64
C VAL A 91 -10.46 -7.42 -26.31
N VAL A 92 -11.52 -6.65 -26.58
CA VAL A 92 -12.90 -7.13 -26.48
C VAL A 92 -13.20 -8.07 -27.64
N GLN A 93 -13.65 -9.29 -27.35
CA GLN A 93 -13.99 -10.29 -28.35
C GLN A 93 -15.46 -10.21 -28.79
N TYR A 94 -15.83 -10.95 -29.85
CA TYR A 94 -17.21 -11.00 -30.36
C TYR A 94 -18.24 -11.58 -29.38
N ASP A 95 -17.80 -12.24 -28.32
CA ASP A 95 -18.65 -12.68 -27.20
C ASP A 95 -18.77 -11.63 -26.08
N LEU A 96 -18.22 -10.43 -26.29
CA LEU A 96 -18.11 -9.30 -25.35
C LEU A 96 -17.19 -9.54 -24.15
N SER A 97 -16.51 -10.69 -24.09
CA SER A 97 -15.47 -10.94 -23.09
C SER A 97 -14.19 -10.19 -23.44
N VAL A 98 -13.45 -9.75 -22.43
CA VAL A 98 -12.11 -9.18 -22.59
C VAL A 98 -11.11 -10.32 -22.47
N ARG A 99 -10.33 -10.52 -23.53
CA ARG A 99 -9.34 -11.59 -23.60
C ARG A 99 -7.97 -11.07 -23.93
N ASP A 100 -6.96 -11.77 -23.43
CA ASP A 100 -5.58 -11.58 -23.84
C ASP A 100 -5.27 -12.33 -25.16
N SER A 101 -4.10 -12.06 -25.73
CA SER A 101 -3.62 -12.56 -27.02
C SER A 101 -3.51 -14.08 -27.08
N ASP A 102 -3.33 -14.73 -25.95
CA ASP A 102 -3.31 -16.19 -25.79
C ASP A 102 -4.71 -16.82 -25.82
N GLY A 103 -5.76 -16.01 -25.63
CA GLY A 103 -7.16 -16.43 -25.53
C GLY A 103 -7.66 -16.59 -24.09
N SER A 104 -6.83 -16.30 -23.08
CA SER A 104 -7.20 -16.26 -21.68
C SER A 104 -8.24 -15.18 -21.43
N VAL A 105 -9.27 -15.50 -20.65
CA VAL A 105 -10.36 -14.56 -20.32
C VAL A 105 -9.96 -13.79 -19.07
N ILE A 106 -9.84 -12.47 -19.18
CA ILE A 106 -9.55 -11.58 -18.05
C ILE A 106 -10.85 -11.07 -17.44
N GLN A 107 -11.77 -10.56 -18.27
CA GLN A 107 -13.11 -10.13 -17.84
C GLN A 107 -14.20 -10.78 -18.69
N PHE A 108 -15.32 -11.15 -18.07
CA PHE A 108 -16.50 -11.66 -18.78
C PHE A 108 -17.24 -10.57 -19.56
N LEU A 109 -17.20 -9.34 -19.06
CA LEU A 109 -17.77 -8.16 -19.69
C LEU A 109 -16.90 -6.97 -19.30
N TYR A 110 -16.55 -6.13 -20.26
CA TYR A 110 -15.68 -4.98 -20.00
C TYR A 110 -16.25 -4.08 -18.90
N GLY A 111 -15.53 -3.93 -17.78
CA GLY A 111 -15.96 -3.08 -16.67
C GLY A 111 -17.29 -3.49 -16.01
N GLU A 112 -17.60 -4.80 -16.01
CA GLU A 112 -18.85 -5.42 -15.51
C GLU A 112 -20.15 -5.02 -16.25
N ASP A 113 -20.15 -3.97 -17.07
CA ASP A 113 -21.35 -3.48 -17.78
C ASP A 113 -21.24 -3.46 -19.32
N GLY A 114 -20.04 -3.64 -19.87
CA GLY A 114 -19.77 -3.77 -21.29
C GLY A 114 -19.88 -2.46 -22.07
N LEU A 115 -19.90 -1.32 -21.37
CA LEU A 115 -20.08 -0.02 -21.98
C LEU A 115 -18.76 0.62 -22.40
N ASP A 116 -18.83 1.36 -23.51
CA ASP A 116 -17.75 2.22 -23.97
C ASP A 116 -17.80 3.58 -23.25
N ILE A 117 -16.67 3.98 -22.69
CA ILE A 117 -16.54 5.14 -21.78
C ILE A 117 -16.96 6.46 -22.44
N PRO A 118 -16.44 6.85 -23.63
CA PRO A 118 -16.90 8.05 -24.34
C PRO A 118 -18.41 8.04 -24.64
N LYS A 119 -19.02 6.86 -24.81
CA LYS A 119 -20.46 6.73 -25.10
C LYS A 119 -21.35 6.78 -23.84
N THR A 120 -20.78 6.81 -22.63
CA THR A 120 -21.54 6.77 -21.36
C THR A 120 -22.04 8.12 -20.83
N GLN A 121 -21.53 9.26 -21.34
CA GLN A 121 -21.83 10.59 -20.81
C GLN A 121 -23.35 10.89 -20.73
N PHE A 122 -24.12 10.42 -21.72
CA PHE A 122 -25.57 10.62 -21.80
C PHE A 122 -26.40 9.55 -21.06
N LEU A 123 -25.77 8.53 -20.47
CA LEU A 123 -26.45 7.50 -19.68
C LEU A 123 -26.63 7.90 -18.20
N GLN A 124 -26.08 9.06 -17.79
CA GLN A 124 -26.23 9.57 -16.44
C GLN A 124 -27.62 10.20 -16.22
N SER A 125 -28.19 10.00 -15.03
CA SER A 125 -29.52 10.54 -14.64
C SER A 125 -29.67 12.05 -14.89
N ARG A 126 -28.59 12.82 -14.74
CA ARG A 126 -28.57 14.28 -14.99
C ARG A 126 -28.86 14.64 -16.45
N GLN A 127 -28.57 13.75 -17.39
CA GLN A 127 -28.72 13.97 -18.83
C GLN A 127 -30.01 13.38 -19.41
N PHE A 128 -30.81 12.68 -18.60
CA PHE A 128 -32.09 12.13 -19.05
C PHE A 128 -33.12 13.18 -19.48
N PRO A 129 -33.21 14.36 -18.82
CA PRO A 129 -34.05 15.45 -19.31
C PRO A 129 -33.64 15.89 -20.73
N PHE A 130 -32.35 15.97 -21.02
CA PHE A 130 -31.85 16.31 -22.36
C PHE A 130 -32.25 15.28 -23.44
N ILE A 131 -32.23 13.99 -23.10
CA ILE A 131 -32.71 12.93 -24.00
C ILE A 131 -34.23 13.06 -24.23
N THR A 132 -34.98 13.38 -23.18
CA THR A 132 -36.43 13.54 -23.22
C THR A 132 -36.84 14.73 -24.09
N ASP A 133 -36.15 15.87 -23.94
CA ASP A 133 -36.40 17.08 -24.74
C ASP A 133 -36.14 16.85 -26.24
N ASN A 134 -35.12 16.06 -26.56
CA ASN A 134 -34.67 15.74 -27.93
C ASN A 134 -35.22 14.41 -28.47
N TYR A 135 -36.23 13.84 -27.83
CA TYR A 135 -36.74 12.50 -28.15
C TYR A 135 -37.05 12.30 -29.64
N GLU A 136 -37.77 13.23 -30.29
CA GLU A 136 -38.16 13.09 -31.70
C GLU A 136 -36.96 13.06 -32.66
N VAL A 137 -35.90 13.80 -32.35
CA VAL A 137 -34.67 13.82 -33.15
C VAL A 137 -33.91 12.50 -32.99
N ILE A 138 -33.82 11.99 -31.76
CA ILE A 138 -33.12 10.74 -31.47
C ILE A 138 -33.90 9.54 -32.05
N ARG A 139 -35.23 9.53 -31.92
CA ARG A 139 -36.11 8.51 -32.48
C ARG A 139 -35.90 8.37 -34.00
N LYS A 140 -35.87 9.48 -34.73
CA LYS A 140 -35.65 9.50 -36.19
C LYS A 140 -34.24 9.07 -36.57
N SER A 141 -33.22 9.64 -35.92
CA SER A 141 -31.81 9.36 -36.25
C SER A 141 -31.36 7.95 -35.92
N LYS A 142 -31.97 7.31 -34.90
CA LYS A 142 -31.61 5.97 -34.45
C LYS A 142 -32.55 4.87 -34.94
N HIS A 143 -33.54 5.20 -35.79
CA HIS A 143 -34.51 4.25 -36.35
C HIS A 143 -35.16 3.36 -35.28
N LEU A 144 -35.59 3.95 -34.16
CA LEU A 144 -36.13 3.22 -33.01
C LEU A 144 -37.29 2.29 -33.39
N ASP A 145 -38.17 2.74 -34.29
CA ASP A 145 -39.35 1.98 -34.72
C ASP A 145 -38.96 0.71 -35.49
N GLU A 146 -37.87 0.71 -36.26
CA GLU A 146 -37.35 -0.47 -36.96
C GLU A 146 -36.68 -1.46 -36.01
N VAL A 147 -36.03 -0.95 -34.96
CA VAL A 147 -35.37 -1.78 -33.95
C VAL A 147 -36.40 -2.49 -33.08
N LEU A 148 -37.41 -1.76 -32.60
CA LEU A 148 -38.50 -2.32 -31.81
C LEU A 148 -39.32 -3.36 -32.59
N ALA A 149 -39.43 -3.22 -33.92
CA ALA A 149 -40.11 -4.21 -34.75
C ALA A 149 -39.33 -5.55 -34.89
N LYS A 150 -38.00 -5.52 -34.68
CA LYS A 150 -37.12 -6.68 -34.87
C LYS A 150 -36.71 -7.35 -33.55
N MET A 151 -36.86 -6.68 -32.42
CA MET A 151 -36.33 -7.15 -31.13
C MET A 151 -37.45 -7.47 -30.13
N ASP A 152 -37.34 -8.61 -29.45
CA ASP A 152 -38.26 -9.04 -28.39
C ASP A 152 -37.76 -8.56 -27.01
N SER A 153 -38.55 -7.74 -26.32
CA SER A 153 -38.26 -7.20 -24.97
C SER A 153 -38.89 -8.02 -23.85
N GLU A 154 -39.75 -9.01 -24.16
CA GLU A 154 -40.54 -9.67 -23.12
C GLU A 154 -39.70 -10.55 -22.21
N ILE A 155 -38.65 -11.17 -22.74
CA ILE A 155 -37.77 -12.08 -22.01
C ILE A 155 -37.04 -11.34 -20.89
N THR A 156 -36.43 -10.19 -21.21
CA THR A 156 -35.66 -9.37 -20.26
C THR A 156 -36.56 -8.76 -19.20
N GLU A 157 -37.75 -8.28 -19.57
CA GLU A 157 -38.75 -7.78 -18.62
C GLU A 157 -39.22 -8.85 -17.63
N ARG A 158 -39.47 -10.08 -18.09
CA ARG A 158 -39.84 -11.20 -17.21
C ARG A 158 -38.72 -11.50 -16.21
N HIS A 159 -37.46 -11.43 -16.65
CA HIS A 159 -36.30 -11.64 -15.78
C HIS A 159 -36.16 -10.54 -14.72
N PHE A 160 -36.27 -9.26 -15.10
CA PHE A 160 -36.27 -8.15 -14.15
C PHE A 160 -37.43 -8.22 -13.14
N LYS A 161 -38.62 -8.66 -13.57
CA LYS A 161 -39.74 -8.92 -12.65
C LYS A 161 -39.40 -10.03 -11.65
N ALA A 162 -38.69 -11.08 -12.07
CA ALA A 162 -38.22 -12.13 -11.17
C ALA A 162 -37.19 -11.63 -10.16
N ILE A 163 -36.21 -10.83 -10.60
CA ILE A 163 -35.21 -10.17 -9.74
C ILE A 163 -35.91 -9.26 -8.71
N ASN A 164 -36.82 -8.40 -9.14
CA ASN A 164 -37.55 -7.49 -8.25
C ASN A 164 -38.43 -8.25 -7.24
N LYS A 165 -39.07 -9.34 -7.65
CA LYS A 165 -39.82 -10.23 -6.75
C LYS A 165 -38.90 -10.91 -5.72
N TRP A 166 -37.66 -11.21 -6.08
CA TRP A 166 -36.67 -11.76 -5.17
C TRP A 166 -36.16 -10.70 -4.18
N LYS A 167 -35.80 -9.50 -4.68
CA LYS A 167 -35.37 -8.34 -3.87
C LYS A 167 -36.46 -7.94 -2.84
N ALA A 168 -37.73 -7.93 -3.25
CA ALA A 168 -38.85 -7.61 -2.34
C ALA A 168 -39.02 -8.64 -1.20
N LYS A 169 -38.63 -9.91 -1.42
CA LYS A 169 -38.70 -10.96 -0.39
C LYS A 169 -37.51 -10.92 0.58
N HIS A 170 -36.38 -10.35 0.17
CA HIS A 170 -35.13 -10.32 0.92
C HIS A 170 -34.68 -8.86 1.11
N PHE A 171 -35.22 -8.20 2.14
CA PHE A 171 -34.99 -6.77 2.43
C PHE A 171 -33.53 -6.44 2.82
N THR A 172 -32.79 -7.41 3.35
CA THR A 172 -31.35 -7.27 3.64
C THR A 172 -30.52 -7.87 2.50
N PRO A 173 -29.70 -7.07 1.78
CA PRO A 173 -28.87 -7.55 0.66
C PRO A 173 -27.74 -8.50 1.09
N SER A 174 -27.54 -8.67 2.40
CA SER A 174 -26.67 -9.68 2.98
C SER A 174 -27.46 -10.48 4.02
N PRO A 175 -27.80 -11.72 3.67
CA PRO A 175 -26.87 -12.76 4.08
C PRO A 175 -26.55 -13.63 2.87
N ARG A 176 -25.29 -13.64 2.45
CA ARG A 176 -24.81 -14.73 1.60
C ARG A 176 -24.85 -16.00 2.47
N GLU A 177 -25.99 -16.66 2.62
CA GLU A 177 -26.06 -18.01 3.17
C GLU A 177 -25.60 -18.98 2.09
N GLY A 178 -24.32 -18.89 1.75
CA GLY A 178 -23.70 -19.78 0.77
C GLY A 178 -23.72 -21.22 1.27
N ALA A 179 -23.68 -22.16 0.34
CA ALA A 179 -23.61 -23.59 0.66
C ALA A 179 -22.45 -23.92 1.63
N PHE A 180 -21.31 -23.24 1.46
CA PHE A 180 -20.16 -23.35 2.37
C PHE A 180 -20.44 -22.78 3.76
N LEU A 181 -21.15 -21.66 3.89
CA LEU A 181 -21.44 -21.05 5.19
C LEU A 181 -22.40 -21.92 6.01
N LEU A 182 -23.43 -22.48 5.37
CA LEU A 182 -24.33 -23.46 5.99
C LEU A 182 -23.58 -24.74 6.41
N TYR A 183 -22.61 -25.18 5.60
CA TYR A 183 -21.74 -26.31 5.95
C TYR A 183 -20.83 -25.99 7.14
N SER A 184 -20.18 -24.84 7.11
CA SER A 184 -19.27 -24.35 8.13
C SER A 184 -19.98 -24.23 9.47
N GLN A 185 -21.12 -23.53 9.54
CA GLN A 185 -21.91 -23.41 10.78
C GLN A 185 -22.25 -24.77 11.41
N LYS A 186 -22.56 -25.78 10.59
CA LYS A 186 -22.90 -27.13 11.05
C LYS A 186 -21.70 -27.93 11.55
N LYS A 187 -20.52 -27.76 10.93
CA LYS A 187 -19.33 -28.58 11.19
C LYS A 187 -18.31 -27.91 12.11
N MET A 188 -18.26 -26.58 12.13
CA MET A 188 -17.30 -25.78 12.89
C MET A 188 -17.40 -26.06 14.40
N ALA A 189 -18.60 -26.23 14.96
CA ALA A 189 -18.78 -26.58 16.37
C ALA A 189 -18.22 -27.96 16.75
N ARG A 190 -18.15 -28.91 15.79
CA ARG A 190 -17.54 -30.23 16.00
C ARG A 190 -16.03 -30.15 15.87
N VAL A 191 -15.53 -29.41 14.89
CA VAL A 191 -14.09 -29.29 14.60
C VAL A 191 -13.38 -28.46 15.68
N LYS A 192 -13.98 -27.36 16.15
CA LYS A 192 -13.44 -26.56 17.28
C LYS A 192 -13.34 -27.35 18.59
N LYS A 193 -14.16 -28.39 18.78
CA LYS A 193 -14.02 -29.30 19.94
C LYS A 193 -12.87 -30.30 19.80
N GLN A 194 -12.43 -30.57 18.57
CA GLN A 194 -11.35 -31.51 18.27
C GLN A 194 -9.97 -30.83 18.28
N ILE A 195 -9.90 -29.53 17.97
CA ILE A 195 -8.67 -28.73 17.96
C ILE A 195 -8.94 -27.45 18.77
N PRO A 196 -8.60 -27.41 20.07
CA PRO A 196 -8.86 -26.24 20.91
C PRO A 196 -7.80 -25.13 20.76
N ALA A 197 -6.58 -25.46 20.34
CA ALA A 197 -5.45 -24.53 20.32
C ALA A 197 -4.50 -24.81 19.14
N GLY A 198 -4.15 -23.76 18.41
CA GLY A 198 -3.08 -23.74 17.42
C GLY A 198 -2.86 -22.33 16.89
N GLU A 199 -1.67 -22.06 16.36
CA GLU A 199 -1.28 -20.73 15.89
C GLU A 199 -2.17 -20.25 14.73
N PHE A 200 -2.48 -18.97 14.72
CA PHE A 200 -3.23 -18.34 13.63
C PHE A 200 -2.35 -18.20 12.40
N ILE A 201 -2.57 -19.02 11.39
CA ILE A 201 -1.93 -18.86 10.08
C ILE A 201 -2.80 -17.89 9.27
N ASN A 202 -2.25 -16.74 8.87
CA ASN A 202 -2.95 -15.71 8.07
C ASN A 202 -4.31 -15.29 8.66
N GLY A 203 -4.40 -15.21 9.99
CA GLY A 203 -5.62 -14.81 10.71
C GLY A 203 -6.74 -15.86 10.75
N LYS A 204 -6.48 -17.10 10.32
CA LYS A 204 -7.45 -18.21 10.37
C LYS A 204 -7.11 -19.19 11.48
N ASP A 205 -8.13 -19.57 12.27
CA ASP A 205 -8.02 -20.70 13.20
C ASP A 205 -7.66 -21.98 12.42
N PRO A 206 -6.79 -22.86 12.92
CA PRO A 206 -6.54 -24.17 12.33
C PRO A 206 -7.82 -24.99 12.11
N ALA A 207 -8.79 -24.84 13.02
CA ALA A 207 -10.12 -25.42 12.89
C ALA A 207 -10.89 -24.92 11.65
N THR A 208 -10.69 -23.66 11.26
CA THR A 208 -11.33 -23.06 10.07
C THR A 208 -10.68 -23.59 8.80
N GLN A 209 -9.35 -23.72 8.79
CA GLN A 209 -8.60 -24.27 7.65
C GLN A 209 -8.99 -25.74 7.39
N GLN A 210 -9.10 -26.54 8.45
CA GLN A 210 -9.59 -27.91 8.32
C GLN A 210 -11.03 -27.98 7.79
N VAL A 211 -11.93 -27.06 8.18
CA VAL A 211 -13.29 -27.02 7.63
C VAL A 211 -13.29 -26.67 6.12
N ILE A 212 -12.37 -25.81 5.68
CA ILE A 212 -12.18 -25.45 4.27
C ILE A 212 -11.67 -26.68 3.49
N GLU A 213 -10.64 -27.37 3.98
CA GLU A 213 -10.14 -28.61 3.38
C GLU A 213 -11.19 -29.71 3.34
N MET A 214 -11.98 -29.85 4.42
CA MET A 214 -13.12 -30.77 4.47
C MET A 214 -14.21 -30.42 3.47
N TRP A 215 -14.36 -29.15 3.11
CA TRP A 215 -15.29 -28.73 2.06
C TRP A 215 -14.74 -29.08 0.67
N TYR A 216 -13.46 -28.80 0.41
CA TYR A 216 -12.78 -29.12 -0.85
C TYR A 216 -12.57 -30.62 -1.10
N SER A 217 -12.55 -31.43 -0.06
CA SER A 217 -12.55 -32.90 -0.15
C SER A 217 -13.96 -33.52 -0.15
N LEU A 218 -15.01 -32.73 0.13
CA LEU A 218 -16.39 -33.24 0.14
C LEU A 218 -16.84 -33.68 -1.25
N GLU A 219 -17.43 -34.86 -1.35
CA GLU A 219 -18.03 -35.36 -2.58
C GLU A 219 -19.10 -34.42 -3.14
N GLU A 220 -19.21 -34.40 -4.47
CA GLU A 220 -20.11 -33.50 -5.21
C GLU A 220 -21.59 -33.65 -4.80
N HIS A 221 -22.02 -34.88 -4.44
CA HIS A 221 -23.37 -35.14 -3.93
C HIS A 221 -23.62 -34.45 -2.58
N GLY A 222 -22.60 -34.47 -1.71
CA GLY A 222 -22.62 -33.75 -0.43
C GLY A 222 -22.71 -32.24 -0.64
N ARG A 223 -21.93 -31.68 -1.58
CA ARG A 223 -21.99 -30.24 -1.92
C ARG A 223 -23.33 -29.83 -2.51
N LYS A 224 -23.87 -30.62 -3.45
CA LYS A 224 -25.19 -30.41 -4.08
C LYS A 224 -26.32 -30.33 -3.04
N LYS A 225 -26.23 -31.09 -1.94
CA LYS A 225 -27.19 -31.01 -0.82
C LYS A 225 -27.20 -29.65 -0.12
N TYR A 226 -26.04 -29.01 0.04
CA TYR A 226 -25.95 -27.67 0.63
C TYR A 226 -26.26 -26.58 -0.40
N LEU A 227 -25.89 -26.75 -1.67
CA LEU A 227 -26.29 -25.86 -2.76
C LEU A 227 -27.81 -25.79 -2.93
N LYS A 228 -28.52 -26.93 -2.89
CA LYS A 228 -29.99 -26.96 -2.92
C LYS A 228 -30.65 -26.30 -1.72
N LYS A 229 -29.94 -26.18 -0.60
CA LYS A 229 -30.42 -25.52 0.62
C LYS A 229 -30.12 -24.03 0.65
N ALA A 230 -29.09 -23.59 -0.08
CA ALA A 230 -28.80 -22.18 -0.26
C ALA A 230 -29.93 -21.54 -1.08
N THR A 231 -30.33 -20.34 -0.69
CA THR A 231 -31.35 -19.57 -1.42
C THR A 231 -30.84 -19.24 -2.81
N ASN A 232 -31.54 -19.69 -3.86
CA ASN A 232 -31.15 -19.38 -5.23
C ASN A 232 -31.48 -17.92 -5.53
N CYS A 233 -30.46 -17.06 -5.57
CA CYS A 233 -30.58 -15.70 -6.10
C CYS A 233 -30.58 -15.79 -7.63
N PRO A 234 -31.54 -15.18 -8.35
CA PRO A 234 -31.44 -15.05 -9.79
C PRO A 234 -30.15 -14.32 -10.18
N ASP A 235 -29.50 -14.78 -11.24
CA ASP A 235 -28.30 -14.11 -11.77
C ASP A 235 -28.67 -12.73 -12.39
N PRO A 236 -27.74 -11.77 -12.41
CA PRO A 236 -27.94 -10.49 -13.08
C PRO A 236 -28.34 -10.65 -14.55
N CYS A 237 -29.15 -9.71 -15.07
CA CYS A 237 -29.64 -9.79 -16.45
C CYS A 237 -28.50 -9.89 -17.48
N LEU A 238 -27.42 -9.12 -17.29
CA LEU A 238 -26.25 -9.13 -18.18
C LEU A 238 -25.50 -10.48 -18.21
N ALA A 239 -25.56 -11.24 -17.10
CA ALA A 239 -24.92 -12.55 -17.04
C ALA A 239 -25.76 -13.63 -17.74
N ALA A 240 -27.09 -13.52 -17.67
CA ALA A 240 -28.02 -14.46 -18.29
C ALA A 240 -28.25 -14.18 -19.79
N TYR A 241 -28.29 -12.90 -20.17
CA TYR A 241 -28.66 -12.46 -21.51
C TYR A 241 -27.64 -11.46 -22.05
N ARG A 242 -27.01 -11.81 -23.17
CA ARG A 242 -26.05 -10.92 -23.83
C ARG A 242 -26.73 -9.62 -24.30
N PRO A 243 -26.14 -8.45 -23.99
CA PRO A 243 -26.77 -7.14 -24.25
C PRO A 243 -26.75 -6.72 -25.73
N ASP A 244 -25.90 -7.33 -26.56
CA ASP A 244 -25.87 -7.07 -28.00
C ASP A 244 -27.06 -7.71 -28.75
N ILE A 245 -27.48 -8.90 -28.31
CA ILE A 245 -28.56 -9.69 -28.94
C ILE A 245 -29.92 -9.39 -28.30
N HIS A 246 -29.99 -9.37 -26.96
CA HIS A 246 -31.25 -9.28 -26.23
C HIS A 246 -31.56 -7.84 -25.84
N PHE A 247 -32.61 -7.27 -26.45
CA PHE A 247 -33.05 -5.92 -26.15
C PHE A 247 -33.55 -5.79 -24.70
N GLY A 248 -33.18 -4.69 -24.06
CA GLY A 248 -33.50 -4.43 -22.65
C GLY A 248 -32.63 -5.20 -21.66
N SER A 249 -31.61 -5.95 -22.10
CA SER A 249 -30.59 -6.48 -21.18
C SER A 249 -29.64 -5.36 -20.77
N VAL A 250 -29.85 -4.83 -19.57
CA VAL A 250 -29.11 -3.69 -19.01
C VAL A 250 -28.61 -4.02 -17.61
N SER A 251 -27.72 -3.19 -17.05
CA SER A 251 -27.30 -3.36 -15.66
C SER A 251 -28.46 -3.08 -14.69
N GLU A 252 -28.46 -3.75 -13.53
CA GLU A 252 -29.49 -3.53 -12.51
C GLU A 252 -29.46 -2.10 -11.97
N THR A 253 -28.28 -1.53 -11.81
CA THR A 253 -28.09 -0.15 -11.34
C THR A 253 -28.67 0.84 -12.34
N PHE A 254 -28.46 0.64 -13.63
CA PHE A 254 -29.05 1.47 -14.68
C PHE A 254 -30.57 1.33 -14.72
N GLN A 255 -31.08 0.09 -14.60
CA GLN A 255 -32.51 -0.16 -14.55
C GLN A 255 -33.19 0.54 -13.38
N GLU A 256 -32.57 0.52 -12.18
CA GLU A 256 -33.05 1.26 -11.01
C GLU A 256 -33.05 2.78 -11.23
N ILE A 257 -32.02 3.31 -11.89
CA ILE A 257 -31.92 4.75 -12.23
C ILE A 257 -33.02 5.15 -13.23
N VAL A 258 -33.27 4.33 -14.24
CA VAL A 258 -34.32 4.56 -15.25
C VAL A 258 -35.70 4.49 -14.62
N ASP A 259 -36.00 3.46 -13.82
CA ASP A 259 -37.30 3.30 -13.17
C ASP A 259 -37.56 4.45 -12.16
N LYS A 260 -36.53 4.91 -11.45
CA LYS A 260 -36.61 6.10 -10.58
C LYS A 260 -36.93 7.36 -11.37
N TYR A 261 -36.27 7.58 -12.50
CA TYR A 261 -36.51 8.75 -13.34
C TYR A 261 -37.92 8.75 -13.95
N ILE A 262 -38.40 7.59 -14.41
CA ILE A 262 -39.76 7.42 -14.92
C ILE A 262 -40.79 7.71 -13.82
N TRP A 263 -40.54 7.24 -12.60
CA TRP A 263 -41.41 7.52 -11.45
C TRP A 263 -41.44 9.02 -11.11
N GLU A 264 -40.29 9.70 -11.07
CA GLU A 264 -40.21 11.14 -10.84
C GLU A 264 -40.89 11.94 -11.96
N SER A 265 -40.72 11.51 -13.22
CA SER A 265 -41.33 12.14 -14.39
C SER A 265 -42.85 11.96 -14.43
N SER A 266 -43.37 10.84 -13.92
CA SER A 266 -44.82 10.62 -13.79
C SER A 266 -45.47 11.56 -12.77
N ASN A 267 -44.73 12.07 -11.78
CA ASN A 267 -45.23 12.98 -10.75
C ASN A 267 -45.12 14.45 -11.16
N SER A 268 -44.26 14.77 -12.12
CA SER A 268 -44.05 16.13 -12.63
C SER A 268 -44.82 16.30 -13.94
N ASN A 269 -45.85 17.15 -13.98
CA ASN A 269 -46.71 17.45 -15.15
C ASN A 269 -45.98 18.12 -16.35
N TYR A 270 -44.66 17.95 -16.48
CA TYR A 270 -43.82 18.53 -17.53
C TYR A 270 -43.66 17.65 -18.78
N ILE A 271 -44.37 16.53 -18.88
CA ILE A 271 -44.30 15.66 -20.06
C ILE A 271 -45.16 16.27 -21.18
N LYS A 272 -44.53 16.65 -22.29
CA LYS A 272 -45.21 16.98 -23.55
C LYS A 272 -46.24 15.88 -23.86
N SER A 273 -47.47 16.28 -24.14
CA SER A 273 -48.67 15.44 -24.27
C SER A 273 -48.62 14.27 -25.28
N ASP A 274 -47.52 14.10 -26.02
CA ASP A 274 -47.31 13.03 -27.02
C ASP A 274 -46.29 11.94 -26.60
N LEU A 275 -45.65 12.05 -25.44
CA LEU A 275 -44.59 11.12 -25.03
C LEU A 275 -45.10 9.96 -24.17
N SER A 276 -45.10 8.74 -24.70
CA SER A 276 -45.34 7.51 -23.90
C SER A 276 -44.13 7.17 -23.04
N LEU A 277 -44.35 6.94 -21.74
CA LEU A 277 -43.29 6.55 -20.78
C LEU A 277 -42.59 5.23 -21.17
N ASP A 278 -43.33 4.27 -21.72
CA ASP A 278 -42.76 3.00 -22.18
C ASP A 278 -41.84 3.19 -23.37
N ARG A 279 -42.18 4.13 -24.27
CA ARG A 279 -41.31 4.49 -25.39
C ARG A 279 -40.06 5.23 -24.95
N LEU A 280 -40.15 6.07 -23.92
CA LEU A 280 -38.99 6.72 -23.32
C LEU A 280 -38.04 5.68 -22.70
N LYS A 281 -38.60 4.69 -21.97
CA LYS A 281 -37.84 3.56 -21.42
C LYS A 281 -37.13 2.77 -22.53
N ALA A 282 -37.85 2.42 -23.59
CA ALA A 282 -37.29 1.75 -24.76
C ALA A 282 -36.18 2.56 -25.44
N LEU A 283 -36.32 3.89 -25.52
CA LEU A 283 -35.28 4.75 -26.06
C LEU A 283 -34.00 4.73 -25.19
N LEU A 284 -34.14 4.76 -23.87
CA LEU A 284 -33.01 4.68 -22.94
C LEU A 284 -32.31 3.32 -23.03
N HIS A 285 -33.06 2.23 -23.16
CA HIS A 285 -32.50 0.89 -23.42
C HIS A 285 -31.79 0.80 -24.77
N LEU A 286 -32.36 1.41 -25.82
CA LEU A 286 -31.68 1.49 -27.13
C LEU A 286 -30.38 2.29 -27.02
N LYS A 287 -30.39 3.39 -26.26
CA LYS A 287 -29.19 4.21 -26.05
C LYS A 287 -28.11 3.40 -25.32
N TRP A 288 -28.48 2.60 -24.32
CA TRP A 288 -27.57 1.66 -23.64
C TRP A 288 -26.93 0.67 -24.62
N GLN A 289 -27.74 -0.05 -25.40
CA GLN A 289 -27.25 -1.05 -26.35
C GLN A 289 -26.31 -0.45 -27.41
N ARG A 290 -26.58 0.79 -27.85
CA ARG A 290 -25.70 1.51 -28.79
C ARG A 290 -24.44 2.10 -28.16
N SER A 291 -24.37 2.13 -26.83
CA SER A 291 -23.21 2.57 -26.06
C SER A 291 -22.32 1.41 -25.62
N LEU A 292 -22.62 0.17 -26.01
CA LEU A 292 -21.75 -0.99 -25.80
C LEU A 292 -20.39 -0.79 -26.48
N CYS A 293 -19.37 -1.41 -25.89
CA CYS A 293 -18.03 -1.48 -26.45
C CYS A 293 -18.05 -2.38 -27.70
N ASP A 294 -17.39 -1.93 -28.76
CA ASP A 294 -17.37 -2.64 -30.04
C ASP A 294 -16.34 -3.79 -29.97
N PRO A 295 -16.65 -4.99 -30.50
CA PRO A 295 -15.67 -6.07 -30.59
C PRO A 295 -14.45 -5.64 -31.40
N GLY A 296 -13.25 -5.92 -30.89
CA GLY A 296 -11.98 -5.49 -31.43
C GLY A 296 -11.39 -4.27 -30.71
N GLU A 297 -12.13 -3.61 -29.83
CA GLU A 297 -11.59 -2.45 -29.09
C GLU A 297 -10.43 -2.86 -28.17
N ALA A 298 -9.32 -2.12 -28.26
CA ALA A 298 -8.10 -2.36 -27.48
C ALA A 298 -8.21 -1.74 -26.08
N VAL A 299 -9.12 -2.29 -25.28
CA VAL A 299 -9.45 -1.78 -23.93
C VAL A 299 -8.25 -1.79 -22.97
N GLY A 300 -7.30 -2.71 -23.14
CA GLY A 300 -6.07 -2.71 -22.34
C GLY A 300 -5.19 -1.49 -22.56
N LEU A 301 -5.00 -1.10 -23.83
CA LEU A 301 -4.23 0.10 -24.17
C LEU A 301 -4.93 1.37 -23.68
N LEU A 302 -6.25 1.45 -23.82
CA LEU A 302 -7.04 2.58 -23.30
C LEU A 302 -6.95 2.69 -21.78
N ALA A 303 -7.00 1.56 -21.06
CA ALA A 303 -6.83 1.53 -19.61
C ALA A 303 -5.42 1.95 -19.20
N ALA A 304 -4.39 1.46 -19.90
CA ALA A 304 -3.01 1.81 -19.66
C ALA A 304 -2.76 3.32 -19.83
N GLN A 305 -3.26 3.90 -20.92
CA GLN A 305 -3.15 5.34 -21.20
C GLN A 305 -3.92 6.18 -20.18
N SER A 306 -5.12 5.74 -19.80
CA SER A 306 -5.97 6.44 -18.83
C SER A 306 -5.40 6.45 -17.41
N ILE A 307 -4.42 5.59 -17.11
CA ILE A 307 -3.68 5.60 -15.84
C ILE A 307 -2.34 6.33 -16.02
N GLY A 308 -1.62 6.06 -17.11
CA GLY A 308 -0.30 6.63 -17.40
C GLY A 308 -0.32 8.13 -17.69
N GLU A 309 -1.19 8.59 -18.59
CA GLU A 309 -1.25 10.01 -18.98
C GLU A 309 -1.63 10.91 -17.79
N PRO A 310 -2.67 10.63 -16.97
CA PRO A 310 -2.96 11.47 -15.81
C PRO A 310 -1.88 11.39 -14.73
N SER A 311 -1.08 10.32 -14.69
CA SER A 311 0.08 10.24 -13.78
C SER A 311 1.11 11.33 -14.08
N THR A 312 1.27 11.73 -15.35
CA THR A 312 2.10 12.90 -15.72
C THR A 312 1.56 14.21 -15.16
N GLN A 313 0.26 14.32 -14.87
CA GLN A 313 -0.30 15.51 -14.22
C GLN A 313 -0.06 15.51 -12.71
N MET A 314 0.10 14.34 -12.10
CA MET A 314 0.40 14.22 -10.66
C MET A 314 1.81 14.70 -10.33
N THR A 315 2.77 14.55 -11.25
CA THR A 315 4.12 15.12 -11.10
C THR A 315 4.05 16.63 -11.01
N LEU A 316 3.27 17.26 -11.90
CA LEU A 316 3.10 18.71 -12.02
C LEU A 316 2.18 19.31 -10.93
N ASN A 317 1.12 18.62 -10.50
CA ASN A 317 0.17 19.17 -9.53
C ASN A 317 0.67 19.17 -8.08
N THR A 318 1.85 18.60 -7.80
CA THR A 318 2.51 18.71 -6.49
C THR A 318 2.67 20.19 -6.07
N PHE A 319 2.84 21.10 -7.04
CA PHE A 319 2.95 22.55 -6.81
C PHE A 319 1.75 23.21 -6.12
N HIS A 320 0.54 22.72 -6.37
CA HIS A 320 -0.68 23.36 -5.83
C HIS A 320 -1.09 22.83 -4.47
N PHE A 321 -0.62 21.63 -4.10
CA PHE A 321 -0.99 20.95 -2.85
C PHE A 321 0.14 20.90 -1.80
N ALA A 322 1.34 21.37 -2.13
CA ALA A 322 2.51 21.36 -1.25
C ALA A 322 2.25 21.93 0.16
N GLY A 323 1.30 22.85 0.35
CA GLY A 323 1.02 23.47 1.67
C GLY A 323 0.21 22.65 2.69
N ARG A 324 -0.23 21.42 2.40
CA ARG A 324 -0.98 20.57 3.35
C ARG A 324 -0.17 19.36 3.82
N GLY A 325 0.81 19.59 4.69
CA GLY A 325 1.64 18.55 5.32
C GLY A 325 0.89 17.50 6.17
N GLU A 326 -0.43 17.61 6.36
CA GLU A 326 -1.26 16.58 7.00
C GLU A 326 -1.53 15.37 6.10
N MET A 327 -1.25 15.47 4.80
CA MET A 327 -1.50 14.43 3.80
C MET A 327 -0.32 13.44 3.65
N ASN A 328 0.51 13.27 4.68
CA ASN A 328 1.67 12.39 4.68
C ASN A 328 1.30 10.89 4.74
N VAL A 329 0.88 10.32 3.60
CA VAL A 329 0.90 8.86 3.36
C VAL A 329 1.27 8.62 1.90
N THR A 330 2.57 8.47 1.59
CA THR A 330 3.08 7.94 0.29
C THR A 330 2.41 8.51 -0.98
N LEU A 331 1.99 9.78 -0.99
CA LEU A 331 1.05 10.23 -2.01
C LEU A 331 1.68 10.35 -3.39
N GLY A 332 1.00 9.79 -4.38
CA GLY A 332 1.24 10.04 -5.79
C GLY A 332 1.84 8.85 -6.54
N ILE A 333 2.80 9.14 -7.42
CA ILE A 333 3.48 8.14 -8.25
C ILE A 333 4.26 7.10 -7.46
N PRO A 334 4.97 7.41 -6.35
CA PRO A 334 5.67 6.38 -5.58
C PRO A 334 4.75 5.27 -5.07
N ARG A 335 3.54 5.61 -4.61
CA ARG A 335 2.53 4.62 -4.23
C ARG A 335 1.95 3.89 -5.43
N LEU A 336 1.73 4.59 -6.54
CA LEU A 336 1.25 3.97 -7.77
C LEU A 336 2.26 2.92 -8.30
N ARG A 337 3.57 3.21 -8.23
CA ARG A 337 4.65 2.27 -8.54
C ARG A 337 4.71 1.10 -7.56
N GLU A 338 4.57 1.36 -6.26
CA GLU A 338 4.55 0.32 -5.22
C GLU A 338 3.41 -0.68 -5.44
N ILE A 339 2.23 -0.18 -5.85
CA ILE A 339 1.07 -1.01 -6.21
C ILE A 339 1.35 -1.72 -7.55
N LEU A 340 1.49 -0.99 -8.66
CA LEU A 340 1.45 -1.56 -10.00
C LEU A 340 2.74 -2.30 -10.40
N MET A 341 3.91 -1.75 -10.08
CA MET A 341 5.17 -2.24 -10.65
C MET A 341 5.90 -3.20 -9.71
N VAL A 342 5.98 -2.88 -8.43
CA VAL A 342 6.72 -3.70 -7.47
C VAL A 342 5.82 -4.79 -6.88
N ALA A 343 4.53 -4.47 -6.68
CA ALA A 343 3.61 -5.31 -5.92
C ALA A 343 4.21 -5.74 -4.57
N SER A 344 4.81 -4.78 -3.85
CA SER A 344 5.61 -5.07 -2.65
C SER A 344 4.76 -5.73 -1.54
N ALA A 345 5.26 -6.81 -0.96
CA ALA A 345 4.71 -7.41 0.26
C ALA A 345 5.02 -6.56 1.51
N ASN A 346 6.10 -5.78 1.48
CA ASN A 346 6.53 -4.92 2.57
C ASN A 346 6.37 -3.46 2.15
N ILE A 347 5.15 -2.94 2.33
CA ILE A 347 4.86 -1.55 1.99
C ILE A 347 5.53 -0.58 2.97
N LYS A 348 5.92 0.60 2.49
CA LYS A 348 6.65 1.59 3.33
C LYS A 348 5.80 2.13 4.48
N THR A 349 4.52 2.38 4.23
CA THR A 349 3.58 2.92 5.23
C THR A 349 2.34 2.03 5.33
N PRO A 350 2.43 0.90 6.05
CA PRO A 350 1.29 0.03 6.25
C PRO A 350 0.25 0.68 7.17
N MET A 351 -1.02 0.62 6.79
CA MET A 351 -2.14 1.12 7.57
C MET A 351 -3.37 0.22 7.53
N MET A 352 -4.07 0.13 8.66
CA MET A 352 -5.40 -0.49 8.73
C MET A 352 -6.40 0.51 9.30
N SER A 353 -7.61 0.49 8.76
CA SER A 353 -8.72 1.36 9.16
C SER A 353 -9.93 0.51 9.50
N VAL A 354 -10.44 0.64 10.73
CA VAL A 354 -11.58 -0.15 11.22
C VAL A 354 -12.62 0.73 11.89
N PRO A 355 -13.88 0.74 11.42
CA PRO A 355 -14.96 1.46 12.10
C PRO A 355 -15.27 0.85 13.47
N VAL A 356 -15.52 1.72 14.45
CA VAL A 356 -15.94 1.34 15.81
C VAL A 356 -17.47 1.33 15.87
N PHE A 357 -18.06 0.32 16.52
CA PHE A 357 -19.51 0.31 16.74
C PHE A 357 -19.97 1.55 17.52
N ASN A 358 -21.10 2.15 17.10
CA ASN A 358 -21.65 3.38 17.70
C ASN A 358 -22.30 3.18 19.09
N THR A 359 -21.77 2.28 19.91
CA THR A 359 -22.27 1.99 21.25
C THR A 359 -21.42 2.74 22.29
N LYS A 360 -22.04 3.40 23.28
CA LYS A 360 -21.30 4.12 24.35
C LYS A 360 -20.20 3.27 25.03
N ARG A 361 -20.44 1.96 25.17
CA ARG A 361 -19.46 1.00 25.71
C ARG A 361 -18.27 0.79 24.77
N ALA A 362 -18.55 0.64 23.47
CA ALA A 362 -17.53 0.46 22.44
C ALA A 362 -16.63 1.71 22.33
N LEU A 363 -17.20 2.91 22.33
CA LEU A 363 -16.42 4.16 22.26
C LEU A 363 -15.45 4.35 23.44
N LYS A 364 -15.89 4.04 24.66
CA LYS A 364 -15.01 4.09 25.85
C LYS A 364 -13.91 3.04 25.78
N LYS A 365 -14.24 1.83 25.31
CA LYS A 365 -13.25 0.75 25.14
C LYS A 365 -12.28 1.06 24.00
N ALA A 366 -12.72 1.67 22.91
CA ALA A 366 -11.87 2.06 21.78
C ALA A 366 -10.78 3.06 22.21
N LYS A 367 -11.11 4.02 23.08
CA LYS A 367 -10.09 4.92 23.67
C LYS A 367 -9.05 4.17 24.52
N LYS A 368 -9.44 3.09 25.20
CA LYS A 368 -8.48 2.23 25.93
C LYS A 368 -7.67 1.37 24.96
N LEU A 369 -8.31 0.84 23.94
CA LEU A 369 -7.70 0.02 22.90
C LEU A 369 -6.63 0.83 22.14
N LYS A 370 -6.92 2.09 21.80
CA LYS A 370 -5.94 3.02 21.20
C LYS A 370 -4.63 3.06 22.00
N LYS A 371 -4.72 3.27 23.32
CA LYS A 371 -3.54 3.34 24.21
C LYS A 371 -2.79 2.03 24.32
N TRP A 372 -3.51 0.91 24.17
CA TRP A 372 -2.94 -0.43 24.28
C TRP A 372 -2.24 -0.86 22.99
N LEU A 373 -2.75 -0.45 21.82
CA LEU A 373 -2.16 -0.78 20.52
C LEU A 373 -0.93 0.08 20.17
N THR A 374 -0.81 1.28 20.74
CA THR A 374 0.35 2.15 20.49
C THR A 374 1.62 1.58 21.13
N ARG A 375 2.68 1.44 20.33
CA ARG A 375 4.03 1.08 20.79
C ARG A 375 4.59 2.23 21.62
N VAL A 376 5.25 1.89 22.72
CA VAL A 376 5.92 2.86 23.60
C VAL A 376 7.37 2.45 23.79
N CYS A 377 8.29 3.33 23.40
CA CYS A 377 9.72 3.17 23.62
C CYS A 377 10.15 3.76 24.96
N LEU A 378 11.24 3.24 25.54
CA LEU A 378 11.75 3.70 26.83
C LEU A 378 12.13 5.20 26.79
N ALA A 379 12.67 5.67 25.66
CA ALA A 379 13.01 7.08 25.46
C ALA A 379 11.82 8.03 25.67
N GLU A 380 10.58 7.61 25.38
CA GLU A 380 9.39 8.47 25.49
C GLU A 380 8.93 8.67 26.94
N VAL A 381 9.25 7.72 27.83
CA VAL A 381 8.88 7.76 29.25
C VAL A 381 10.03 8.25 30.15
N LEU A 382 11.19 8.52 29.57
CA LEU A 382 12.41 8.86 30.28
C LEU A 382 12.63 10.37 30.28
N HIS A 383 12.85 10.95 31.45
CA HIS A 383 13.07 12.38 31.62
C HIS A 383 14.55 12.77 31.46
N LYS A 384 15.45 12.09 32.18
CA LYS A 384 16.90 12.31 32.11
C LYS A 384 17.67 11.08 32.57
N ILE A 385 18.93 10.97 32.12
CA ILE A 385 19.87 9.92 32.55
C ILE A 385 21.14 10.61 33.04
N ASP A 386 21.47 10.42 34.32
CA ASP A 386 22.73 10.90 34.90
C ASP A 386 23.73 9.74 34.94
N VAL A 387 24.84 9.85 34.21
CA VAL A 387 25.92 8.86 34.21
C VAL A 387 27.13 9.45 34.95
N GLN A 388 27.46 8.89 36.11
CA GLN A 388 28.67 9.24 36.86
C GLN A 388 29.72 8.15 36.69
N GLU A 389 30.84 8.50 36.06
CA GLU A 389 32.02 7.63 35.96
C GLU A 389 32.98 7.94 37.11
N SER A 390 33.37 6.92 37.85
CA SER A 390 34.41 7.01 38.88
C SER A 390 35.44 5.90 38.68
N PHE A 391 36.69 6.22 39.04
CA PHE A 391 37.80 5.30 38.92
C PHE A 391 38.16 4.76 40.29
N GLN A 392 38.12 3.44 40.48
CA GLN A 392 38.56 2.81 41.71
C GLN A 392 39.71 1.83 41.45
N THR A 393 40.68 1.86 42.35
CA THR A 393 41.83 0.95 42.35
C THR A 393 41.75 0.09 43.59
N GLU A 394 41.39 -1.18 43.44
CA GLU A 394 41.46 -2.17 44.51
C GLU A 394 42.80 -2.91 44.41
N GLY A 395 43.78 -2.50 45.22
CA GLY A 395 45.10 -3.14 45.29
C GLY A 395 46.03 -2.85 44.08
N LYS A 396 47.15 -3.58 43.99
CA LYS A 396 48.24 -3.29 43.03
C LYS A 396 47.92 -3.60 41.56
N ASN A 397 46.95 -4.47 41.25
CA ASN A 397 46.70 -4.95 39.88
C ASN A 397 45.24 -4.86 39.38
N ASN A 398 44.26 -4.57 40.23
CA ASN A 398 42.85 -4.58 39.83
C ASN A 398 42.29 -3.15 39.80
N LYS A 399 42.35 -2.56 38.61
CA LYS A 399 41.81 -1.22 38.34
C LYS A 399 40.47 -1.40 37.62
N TYR A 400 39.40 -0.75 38.10
CA TYR A 400 38.06 -0.82 37.51
C TYR A 400 37.45 0.57 37.33
N ARG A 401 36.54 0.67 36.37
CA ARG A 401 35.67 1.84 36.20
C ARG A 401 34.29 1.51 36.75
N LEU A 402 33.81 2.38 37.63
CA LEU A 402 32.49 2.32 38.21
C LEU A 402 31.61 3.32 37.50
N TYR A 403 30.58 2.82 36.84
CA TYR A 403 29.55 3.64 36.23
C TYR A 403 28.31 3.58 37.12
N ARG A 404 27.95 4.72 37.69
CA ARG A 404 26.71 4.91 38.43
C ARG A 404 25.73 5.62 37.51
N ILE A 405 24.72 4.90 37.05
CA ILE A 405 23.73 5.37 36.08
C ILE A 405 22.40 5.55 36.81
N MET A 406 21.87 6.75 36.78
CA MET A 406 20.59 7.09 37.39
C MET A 406 19.58 7.50 36.31
N PHE A 407 18.51 6.73 36.22
CA PHE A 407 17.39 6.95 35.32
C PHE A 407 16.30 7.69 36.06
N TYR A 408 15.79 8.77 35.46
CA TYR A 408 14.60 9.47 35.94
C TYR A 408 13.49 9.32 34.93
N PHE A 409 12.32 8.90 35.39
CA PHE A 409 11.13 8.71 34.60
C PHE A 409 10.21 9.92 34.70
N LEU A 410 9.38 10.12 33.68
CA LEU A 410 8.37 11.17 33.70
C LEU A 410 7.30 10.86 34.76
N PRO A 411 6.68 11.87 35.38
CA PRO A 411 5.54 11.66 36.28
C PRO A 411 4.36 11.03 35.55
N TYR A 412 3.66 10.11 36.22
CA TYR A 412 2.53 9.35 35.66
C TYR A 412 1.43 10.24 35.02
N GLN A 413 1.20 11.43 35.58
CA GLN A 413 0.18 12.36 35.08
C GLN A 413 0.43 12.84 33.63
N GLN A 414 1.69 12.87 33.18
CA GLN A 414 2.06 13.42 31.87
C GLN A 414 1.74 12.45 30.73
N TYR A 415 1.90 11.13 30.95
CA TYR A 415 1.68 10.13 29.90
C TYR A 415 0.43 9.27 30.09
N GLN A 416 -0.30 9.37 31.22
CA GLN A 416 -1.52 8.60 31.47
C GLN A 416 -2.59 8.76 30.37
N GLN A 417 -2.63 9.92 29.71
CA GLN A 417 -3.60 10.18 28.65
C GLN A 417 -3.27 9.45 27.34
N GLU A 418 -2.00 9.20 27.07
CA GLU A 418 -1.52 8.64 25.79
C GLU A 418 -1.14 7.16 25.91
N ASN A 419 -0.54 6.77 27.03
CA ASN A 419 0.05 5.46 27.25
C ASN A 419 -0.76 4.62 28.25
N CYS A 420 -0.68 3.30 28.11
CA CYS A 420 -1.32 2.34 29.02
C CYS A 420 -0.41 1.88 30.18
N LEU A 421 0.84 2.34 30.22
CA LEU A 421 1.86 1.92 31.17
C LEU A 421 1.63 2.47 32.58
N THR A 422 2.00 1.68 33.58
CA THR A 422 2.15 2.10 34.98
C THR A 422 3.63 2.31 35.32
N PRO A 423 3.98 3.16 36.31
CA PRO A 423 5.36 3.31 36.80
C PRO A 423 5.99 1.96 37.18
N GLU A 424 5.24 1.11 37.89
CA GLU A 424 5.63 -0.26 38.25
C GLU A 424 6.06 -1.08 37.04
N GLY A 425 5.30 -0.99 35.94
CA GLY A 425 5.58 -1.73 34.70
C GLY A 425 6.85 -1.25 34.00
N ILE A 426 7.14 0.05 34.05
CA ILE A 426 8.35 0.64 33.47
C ILE A 426 9.57 0.16 34.25
N LEU A 427 9.53 0.23 35.58
CA LEU A 427 10.62 -0.29 36.42
C LEU A 427 10.84 -1.78 36.20
N HIS A 428 9.77 -2.57 36.16
CA HIS A 428 9.89 -4.01 35.90
C HIS A 428 10.55 -4.31 34.55
N TYR A 429 10.22 -3.56 33.50
CA TYR A 429 10.86 -3.69 32.20
C TYR A 429 12.36 -3.32 32.23
N VAL A 430 12.69 -2.23 32.93
CA VAL A 430 14.09 -1.78 33.06
C VAL A 430 14.92 -2.82 33.82
N GLU A 431 14.40 -3.31 34.93
CA GLU A 431 15.02 -4.33 35.78
C GLU A 431 15.24 -5.65 35.03
N THR A 432 14.25 -6.13 34.28
CA THR A 432 14.29 -7.49 33.70
C THR A 432 14.94 -7.57 32.32
N ARG A 433 14.70 -6.57 31.46
CA ARG A 433 15.09 -6.58 30.04
C ARG A 433 16.12 -5.52 29.71
N PHE A 434 15.91 -4.27 30.10
CA PHE A 434 16.78 -3.18 29.66
C PHE A 434 18.22 -3.35 30.13
N PHE A 435 18.44 -3.73 31.39
CA PHE A 435 19.80 -3.95 31.90
C PHE A 435 20.53 -5.09 31.19
N LYS A 436 19.82 -6.15 30.77
CA LYS A 436 20.41 -7.22 29.95
C LYS A 436 20.85 -6.69 28.58
N LEU A 437 19.97 -5.96 27.89
CA LEU A 437 20.26 -5.34 26.60
C LEU A 437 21.44 -4.37 26.68
N LEU A 438 21.49 -3.56 27.75
CA LEU A 438 22.59 -2.63 28.00
C LEU A 438 23.93 -3.35 28.16
N LEU A 439 23.96 -4.41 28.96
CA LEU A 439 25.18 -5.18 29.19
C LEU A 439 25.64 -5.93 27.94
N GLU A 440 24.72 -6.50 27.15
CA GLU A 440 25.05 -7.11 25.86
C GLU A 440 25.61 -6.08 24.87
N ALA A 441 25.01 -4.90 24.80
CA ALA A 441 25.47 -3.82 23.94
C ALA A 441 26.86 -3.30 24.36
N ILE A 442 27.13 -3.19 25.66
CA ILE A 442 28.46 -2.87 26.19
C ILE A 442 29.46 -3.94 25.78
N LYS A 443 29.13 -5.24 25.93
CA LYS A 443 30.00 -6.35 25.51
C LYS A 443 30.29 -6.31 24.00
N ARG A 444 29.26 -6.17 23.16
CA ARG A 444 29.39 -6.09 21.69
C ARG A 444 30.24 -4.89 21.24
N LYS A 445 30.03 -3.73 21.85
CA LYS A 445 30.80 -2.52 21.51
C LYS A 445 32.24 -2.63 22.04
N SER A 446 32.44 -3.29 23.18
CA SER A 446 33.76 -3.60 23.72
C SER A 446 34.57 -4.55 22.82
N THR A 447 33.95 -5.61 22.28
CA THR A 447 34.63 -6.53 21.36
C THR A 447 34.96 -5.87 20.03
N LYS A 448 34.03 -5.07 19.46
CA LYS A 448 34.30 -4.25 18.26
C LYS A 448 35.45 -3.26 18.48
N LEU A 449 35.51 -2.59 19.63
CA LEU A 449 36.61 -1.67 19.96
C LEU A 449 37.94 -2.40 20.17
N ALA A 450 37.91 -3.66 20.63
CA ALA A 450 39.12 -4.47 20.76
C ALA A 450 39.67 -4.92 19.39
N SER A 451 38.81 -5.13 18.38
CA SER A 451 39.20 -5.50 17.01
C SER A 451 39.72 -4.33 16.17
N PHE A 452 39.33 -3.09 16.48
CA PHE A 452 39.83 -1.86 15.80
C PHE A 452 41.33 -1.55 16.03
N LYS A 453 42.10 -2.47 16.63
CA LYS A 453 43.53 -2.29 16.92
C LYS A 453 44.46 -2.27 15.69
N LEU A 454 43.94 -2.46 14.48
CA LEU A 454 44.74 -2.39 13.26
C LEU A 454 44.17 -1.31 12.33
N ILE A 455 44.43 -0.03 12.64
CA ILE A 455 44.38 1.02 11.61
C ILE A 455 45.57 0.74 10.69
N ASN A 456 45.34 -0.04 9.63
CA ASN A 456 46.29 -0.15 8.53
C ASN A 456 46.41 1.23 7.90
N THR A 457 47.57 1.86 8.02
CA THR A 457 47.94 3.07 7.28
C THR A 457 48.20 2.74 5.81
N ARG A 458 47.24 2.10 5.13
CA ARG A 458 47.27 1.97 3.68
C ARG A 458 46.82 3.31 3.10
N LYS A 459 47.57 3.83 2.12
CA LYS A 459 47.10 4.93 1.26
C LYS A 459 45.77 4.49 0.65
N ALA A 460 44.75 5.34 0.76
CA ALA A 460 43.43 5.09 0.17
C ALA A 460 43.60 4.64 -1.28
N SER A 461 43.12 3.44 -1.59
CA SER A 461 43.00 2.96 -2.97
C SER A 461 41.76 3.61 -3.58
N ARG A 462 41.68 3.73 -4.92
CA ARG A 462 40.45 4.22 -5.60
C ARG A 462 39.20 3.44 -5.15
N LYS A 463 39.35 2.13 -4.86
CA LYS A 463 38.30 1.28 -4.27
C LYS A 463 37.76 1.72 -2.90
N ASP A 464 38.53 2.47 -2.11
CA ASP A 464 38.10 2.95 -0.79
C ASP A 464 37.34 4.29 -0.88
N ILE A 465 37.43 5.00 -2.02
CA ILE A 465 36.72 6.25 -2.29
C ILE A 465 35.35 5.96 -2.91
N ASP A 466 35.26 4.90 -3.72
CA ASP A 466 34.06 4.52 -4.47
C ASP A 466 33.16 3.51 -3.73
N GLN A 467 33.43 3.22 -2.45
CA GLN A 467 32.63 2.26 -1.67
C GLN A 467 31.27 2.79 -1.18
N ASP A 468 30.92 4.03 -1.56
CA ASP A 468 29.55 4.57 -1.46
C ASP A 468 28.74 4.34 -2.76
N THR A 469 29.31 3.61 -3.72
CA THR A 469 28.64 3.12 -4.94
C THR A 469 28.84 1.62 -5.06
N GLY A 470 27.73 0.89 -5.19
CA GLY A 470 27.66 -0.57 -5.27
C GLY A 470 28.55 -1.17 -6.38
N GLU A 471 28.90 -2.43 -6.18
CA GLU A 471 29.97 -3.15 -6.87
C GLU A 471 29.70 -3.38 -8.37
N SER A 472 30.53 -2.81 -9.25
CA SER A 472 30.71 -3.32 -10.62
C SER A 472 32.01 -4.15 -10.71
N LEU A 473 31.84 -5.46 -10.84
CA LEU A 473 32.88 -6.40 -11.28
C LEU A 473 32.63 -6.76 -12.75
N GLY A 474 33.44 -6.21 -13.65
CA GLY A 474 33.49 -6.56 -15.08
C GLY A 474 34.92 -6.54 -15.59
N ASN A 475 35.33 -7.63 -16.22
CA ASN A 475 36.69 -8.03 -16.55
C ASN A 475 37.53 -7.04 -17.38
N GLN A 476 38.83 -7.09 -17.10
CA GLN A 476 39.90 -6.71 -18.03
C GLN A 476 39.79 -7.54 -19.31
N ASP A 477 39.66 -6.87 -20.45
CA ASP A 477 40.26 -7.31 -21.70
C ASP A 477 40.88 -6.09 -22.39
N ASP A 478 42.17 -6.21 -22.65
CA ASP A 478 43.03 -5.22 -23.28
C ASP A 478 42.56 -4.90 -24.70
N HIS A 479 42.16 -3.65 -24.95
CA HIS A 479 42.32 -3.04 -26.26
C HIS A 479 42.59 -1.53 -26.09
N GLU A 480 43.85 -1.16 -26.34
CA GLU A 480 44.28 0.22 -26.52
C GLU A 480 43.48 0.86 -27.67
N GLY A 481 42.71 1.89 -27.33
CA GLY A 481 42.09 2.82 -28.25
C GLY A 481 41.77 4.08 -27.47
N GLU A 482 42.55 5.14 -27.71
CA GLU A 482 42.31 6.48 -27.16
C GLU A 482 40.89 6.93 -27.52
N GLY A 483 39.99 6.87 -26.54
CA GLY A 483 38.66 7.43 -26.59
C GLY A 483 38.57 8.56 -25.57
N GLU A 484 38.42 9.78 -26.08
CA GLU A 484 38.25 11.02 -25.31
C GLU A 484 37.19 10.84 -24.21
N GLU A 485 37.57 11.09 -22.96
CA GLU A 485 36.63 11.40 -21.88
C GLU A 485 35.92 12.72 -22.22
N LYS A 486 34.82 12.63 -22.97
CA LYS A 486 33.85 13.73 -23.05
C LYS A 486 33.19 13.87 -21.69
N ILE A 487 33.71 14.81 -20.91
CA ILE A 487 32.97 15.52 -19.87
C ILE A 487 31.74 16.09 -20.57
N VAL A 488 30.57 15.49 -20.33
CA VAL A 488 29.29 16.08 -20.73
C VAL A 488 29.04 17.23 -19.76
N ASP A 489 29.60 18.39 -20.09
CA ASP A 489 29.21 19.65 -19.50
C ASP A 489 27.73 19.86 -19.84
N ALA A 490 26.88 19.80 -18.82
CA ALA A 490 25.51 20.30 -18.88
C ALA A 490 25.54 21.84 -18.88
N GLU A 491 26.07 22.44 -19.94
CA GLU A 491 25.84 23.85 -20.24
C GLU A 491 24.50 23.95 -20.99
N ALA A 492 23.46 24.32 -20.24
CA ALA A 492 22.22 24.83 -20.83
C ALA A 492 22.53 26.20 -21.44
N ASP A 493 22.71 26.24 -22.75
CA ASP A 493 22.95 27.48 -23.50
C ASP A 493 21.68 28.34 -23.53
N GLU A 494 21.74 29.52 -22.92
CA GLU A 494 20.71 30.54 -22.94
C GLU A 494 20.67 31.20 -24.34
N GLY A 495 19.80 30.73 -25.23
CA GLY A 495 19.71 31.35 -26.57
C GLY A 495 18.57 30.86 -27.45
N ASP A 496 17.38 31.40 -27.23
CA ASP A 496 16.20 31.23 -28.07
C ASP A 496 16.35 31.95 -29.42
N THR A 497 17.01 31.34 -30.42
CA THR A 497 16.80 31.59 -31.87
C THR A 497 17.58 30.62 -32.79
N ASP A 498 17.38 29.28 -32.74
CA ASP A 498 17.54 28.40 -33.94
C ASP A 498 17.02 26.94 -33.73
N ALA A 499 15.92 26.78 -32.98
CA ALA A 499 15.56 25.49 -32.38
C ALA A 499 14.47 24.71 -33.15
N THR A 500 14.70 24.32 -34.40
CA THR A 500 13.70 23.48 -35.13
C THR A 500 14.20 22.07 -35.49
N GLU A 501 15.48 21.89 -35.83
CA GLU A 501 16.03 20.55 -36.12
C GLU A 501 16.62 19.87 -34.89
N ALA A 502 17.31 20.60 -34.01
CA ALA A 502 17.86 20.06 -32.76
C ALA A 502 16.76 19.52 -31.82
N LYS A 503 15.69 20.31 -31.60
CA LYS A 503 14.49 19.86 -30.84
C LYS A 503 13.78 18.64 -31.42
N ARG A 504 13.98 18.33 -32.71
CA ARG A 504 13.35 17.16 -33.36
C ARG A 504 14.16 15.90 -33.15
N ARG A 505 15.49 16.02 -33.09
CA ARG A 505 16.41 14.95 -32.68
C ARG A 505 16.33 14.70 -31.19
N GLU A 506 16.32 15.76 -30.38
CA GLU A 506 16.17 15.68 -28.93
C GLU A 506 14.84 15.03 -28.54
N LYS A 507 13.73 15.36 -29.23
CA LYS A 507 12.45 14.64 -29.05
C LYS A 507 12.48 13.16 -29.48
N GLN A 508 13.31 12.79 -30.45
CA GLN A 508 13.49 11.39 -30.86
C GLN A 508 14.41 10.63 -29.90
N GLU A 509 15.38 11.30 -29.29
CA GLU A 509 16.30 10.75 -28.30
C GLU A 509 15.65 10.66 -26.91
N GLU A 510 14.83 11.64 -26.51
CA GLU A 510 13.99 11.62 -25.29
C GLU A 510 12.91 10.51 -25.33
N GLU A 511 12.46 10.07 -26.52
CA GLU A 511 11.58 8.90 -26.65
C GLU A 511 12.32 7.58 -26.38
N ILE A 512 13.65 7.57 -26.45
CA ILE A 512 14.52 6.40 -26.28
C ILE A 512 15.14 6.36 -24.87
N ASP A 513 15.39 7.50 -24.24
CA ASP A 513 16.16 7.62 -22.98
C ASP A 513 15.38 7.28 -21.67
N TYR A 514 14.27 6.54 -21.78
CA TYR A 514 13.57 5.99 -20.61
C TYR A 514 14.32 4.83 -19.92
N GLU A 515 15.52 4.48 -20.39
CA GLU A 515 16.24 3.24 -20.07
C GLU A 515 17.36 3.37 -19.03
N SER A 516 17.68 4.56 -18.49
CA SER A 516 18.91 4.76 -17.68
C SER A 516 18.75 4.89 -16.15
N GLU A 517 17.54 4.86 -15.56
CA GLU A 517 17.35 5.09 -14.10
C GLU A 517 17.28 3.81 -13.22
N GLU A 518 17.80 2.66 -13.68
CA GLU A 518 17.64 1.36 -12.97
C GLU A 518 18.55 1.15 -11.73
N GLU A 519 19.67 1.85 -11.55
CA GLU A 519 20.66 1.44 -10.53
C GLU A 519 20.23 1.60 -9.05
N VAL A 520 19.15 2.30 -8.71
CA VAL A 520 18.82 2.60 -7.29
C VAL A 520 17.73 1.67 -6.71
N ALA A 521 17.01 0.92 -7.54
CA ALA A 521 15.92 0.05 -7.08
C ALA A 521 16.29 -1.44 -7.06
N GLU A 522 17.31 -1.85 -7.81
CA GLU A 522 17.67 -3.27 -8.00
C GLU A 522 18.45 -3.87 -6.82
N ASP A 523 19.16 -3.05 -6.03
CA ASP A 523 19.95 -3.51 -4.86
C ASP A 523 19.11 -4.16 -3.75
N GLN A 524 17.76 -4.09 -3.81
CA GLN A 524 16.90 -4.74 -2.82
C GLN A 524 16.30 -6.08 -3.26
N ASP A 525 16.29 -6.38 -4.56
CA ASP A 525 15.59 -7.56 -5.09
C ASP A 525 16.55 -8.73 -5.43
N GLU A 526 17.81 -8.47 -5.82
CA GLU A 526 18.80 -9.54 -6.12
C GLU A 526 19.25 -10.33 -4.87
N ASP A 527 19.17 -9.75 -3.67
CA ASP A 527 19.58 -10.39 -2.42
C ASP A 527 18.65 -11.54 -1.95
N SER A 528 17.51 -11.74 -2.63
CA SER A 528 16.46 -12.67 -2.20
C SER A 528 16.42 -14.01 -2.95
N GLU A 529 16.99 -14.10 -4.15
CA GLU A 529 16.83 -15.28 -5.02
C GLU A 529 17.99 -16.30 -4.95
N ASP A 530 19.14 -15.97 -4.38
CA ASP A 530 20.36 -16.82 -4.45
C ASP A 530 20.59 -17.79 -3.26
N ARG A 531 19.53 -18.15 -2.51
CA ARG A 531 19.66 -19.04 -1.31
C ARG A 531 18.95 -20.38 -1.34
N ASN A 532 18.47 -20.88 -2.48
CA ASN A 532 17.91 -22.23 -2.56
C ASN A 532 18.39 -23.02 -3.79
N GLU A 533 19.03 -24.17 -3.51
CA GLU A 533 19.43 -25.29 -4.41
C GLU A 533 20.69 -25.05 -5.27
N GLU A 534 21.78 -25.84 -5.30
CA GLU A 534 22.18 -27.13 -4.75
C GLU A 534 23.73 -27.16 -4.68
N SER A 535 24.33 -27.64 -3.58
CA SER A 535 25.63 -28.31 -3.65
C SER A 535 25.69 -29.43 -2.62
N ARG A 536 25.67 -30.67 -3.12
CA ARG A 536 25.87 -31.89 -2.33
C ARG A 536 27.28 -32.45 -2.56
N SER A 537 27.86 -32.87 -1.42
CA SER A 537 28.92 -33.89 -1.19
C SER A 537 30.37 -33.39 -1.04
N PRO A 538 31.27 -34.11 -0.32
CA PRO A 538 31.07 -35.08 0.78
C PRO A 538 32.00 -34.86 2.02
N ALA A 539 31.55 -35.37 3.17
CA ALA A 539 32.29 -35.97 4.30
C ALA A 539 33.60 -35.36 4.88
N GLU A 540 33.56 -35.17 6.22
CA GLU A 540 34.66 -35.10 7.23
C GLU A 540 35.55 -33.83 7.19
N SER A 541 35.69 -33.03 8.25
CA SER A 541 35.94 -33.37 9.66
C SER A 541 35.28 -32.40 10.66
N LEU A 542 34.94 -32.97 11.82
CA LEU A 542 34.36 -32.32 13.00
C LEU A 542 35.36 -31.38 13.69
N ASP A 543 34.89 -30.21 14.10
CA ASP A 543 35.37 -29.55 15.33
C ASP A 543 34.19 -29.28 16.26
N GLN A 544 34.36 -29.78 17.49
CA GLN A 544 33.40 -29.78 18.59
C GLN A 544 33.38 -28.41 19.27
N GLU A 545 32.20 -27.81 19.43
CA GLU A 545 31.91 -27.01 20.63
C GLU A 545 30.72 -27.63 21.36
N THR A 546 30.96 -27.86 22.64
CA THR A 546 30.20 -28.72 23.53
C THR A 546 28.95 -28.03 24.05
N ASP A 547 27.82 -28.56 23.61
CA ASP A 547 26.51 -28.34 24.20
C ASP A 547 26.41 -29.12 25.53
N ASN A 548 26.06 -28.46 26.63
CA ASN A 548 25.72 -29.15 27.88
C ASN A 548 24.41 -28.61 28.48
N ARG A 549 23.33 -29.28 28.10
CA ARG A 549 22.09 -29.60 28.84
C ARG A 549 21.63 -28.63 29.96
N GLY A 550 20.50 -27.98 29.69
CA GLY A 550 19.47 -27.62 30.67
C GLY A 550 18.08 -27.82 30.06
N SER A 551 17.26 -28.65 30.72
CA SER A 551 15.94 -29.16 30.32
C SER A 551 14.85 -28.07 30.16
N PRO A 552 13.67 -28.40 29.57
CA PRO A 552 12.67 -27.43 29.13
C PRO A 552 11.72 -27.04 30.27
N GLU A 553 11.47 -25.75 30.46
CA GLU A 553 10.40 -25.26 31.33
C GLU A 553 9.44 -24.34 30.55
N ASP A 554 8.23 -24.88 30.40
CA ASP A 554 6.90 -24.28 30.36
C ASP A 554 6.70 -22.91 29.69
N GLY A 555 5.96 -22.97 28.57
CA GLY A 555 5.17 -21.87 28.07
C GLY A 555 4.10 -21.45 29.08
N CYS A 556 4.04 -20.16 29.38
CA CYS A 556 2.95 -19.57 30.12
C CYS A 556 2.14 -18.69 29.15
N GLU A 557 1.15 -19.32 28.52
CA GLU A 557 0.00 -18.62 27.94
C GLU A 557 -0.83 -18.04 29.10
N GLY A 558 -0.93 -16.72 29.15
CA GLY A 558 -1.75 -16.00 30.12
C GLY A 558 -2.92 -15.31 29.44
N ASP A 559 -4.01 -16.05 29.31
CA ASP A 559 -5.32 -15.63 28.82
C ASP A 559 -5.92 -14.55 29.76
N PHE A 560 -6.09 -13.31 29.28
CA PHE A 560 -6.80 -12.25 30.02
C PHE A 560 -8.29 -12.28 29.67
N THR A 561 -9.04 -13.21 30.26
CA THR A 561 -10.51 -13.09 30.37
C THR A 561 -10.99 -13.34 31.81
N ALA A 562 -12.14 -12.74 32.12
CA ALA A 562 -12.91 -12.83 33.38
C ALA A 562 -12.53 -11.86 34.52
N ALA A 563 -13.14 -10.67 34.45
CA ALA A 563 -13.57 -9.94 35.64
C ALA A 563 -14.86 -10.55 36.21
N HIS A 564 -14.98 -10.51 37.54
CA HIS A 564 -16.08 -10.90 38.44
C HIS A 564 -16.13 -12.35 38.95
N GLU A 565 -15.55 -12.56 40.14
CA GLU A 565 -16.32 -13.01 41.31
C GLU A 565 -15.58 -12.62 42.60
N VAL A 566 -16.26 -11.87 43.47
CA VAL A 566 -15.74 -11.39 44.75
C VAL A 566 -15.85 -12.52 45.78
N GLY A 567 -14.77 -13.28 45.95
CA GLY A 567 -14.60 -14.26 47.04
C GLY A 567 -13.52 -13.80 48.01
N LYS A 568 -13.92 -13.35 49.20
CA LYS A 568 -13.02 -12.97 50.31
C LYS A 568 -12.06 -14.13 50.67
N ARG A 569 -10.80 -14.07 50.20
CA ARG A 569 -9.70 -14.85 50.78
C ARG A 569 -8.73 -13.91 51.51
N LYS A 570 -8.62 -14.09 52.83
CA LYS A 570 -7.70 -13.39 53.73
C LYS A 570 -6.26 -13.53 53.22
N LYS A 571 -5.66 -12.47 52.68
CA LYS A 571 -4.21 -12.40 52.40
C LYS A 571 -3.47 -12.24 53.73
N LYS A 572 -2.58 -13.19 54.06
CA LYS A 572 -1.51 -13.01 55.06
C LYS A 572 -0.58 -11.90 54.54
N LYS A 573 -0.28 -10.91 55.39
CA LYS A 573 0.69 -9.84 55.12
C LYS A 573 2.10 -10.45 55.14
N VAL A 574 2.74 -10.55 53.98
CA VAL A 574 4.20 -10.72 53.87
C VAL A 574 4.82 -9.33 53.99
N SER A 575 5.92 -9.20 54.74
CA SER A 575 6.59 -7.92 55.00
C SER A 575 7.19 -7.33 53.72
N SER A 576 6.92 -6.05 53.46
CA SER A 576 7.42 -5.30 52.29
C SER A 576 8.95 -5.35 52.11
N LEU A 577 9.70 -5.47 53.21
CA LEU A 577 11.16 -5.52 53.20
C LEU A 577 11.75 -6.75 52.49
N GLU A 578 11.07 -7.90 52.55
CA GLU A 578 11.55 -9.14 51.92
C GLU A 578 11.37 -9.11 50.40
N LEU A 579 10.30 -8.49 49.90
CA LEU A 579 10.05 -8.30 48.47
C LEU A 579 11.05 -7.33 47.84
N ASP A 580 11.43 -6.27 48.58
CA ASP A 580 12.45 -5.31 48.13
C ASP A 580 13.81 -5.99 47.96
N GLN A 581 14.21 -6.81 48.93
CA GLN A 581 15.46 -7.55 48.87
C GLN A 581 15.46 -8.58 47.75
N GLN A 582 14.31 -9.21 47.48
CA GLN A 582 14.17 -10.12 46.33
C GLN A 582 14.33 -9.39 45.00
N ARG A 583 13.76 -8.17 44.82
CA ARG A 583 13.93 -7.37 43.59
C ARG A 583 15.40 -6.96 43.38
N VAL A 584 16.06 -6.44 44.41
CA VAL A 584 17.48 -6.04 44.34
C VAL A 584 18.36 -7.24 44.02
N ASN A 585 18.16 -8.37 44.70
CA ASN A 585 18.91 -9.60 44.44
C ASN A 585 18.65 -10.14 43.03
N ALA A 586 17.44 -10.00 42.49
CA ALA A 586 17.13 -10.39 41.12
C ALA A 586 17.91 -9.56 40.10
N VAL A 587 18.03 -8.25 40.29
CA VAL A 587 18.83 -7.37 39.41
C VAL A 587 20.32 -7.68 39.52
N LEU A 588 20.84 -7.88 40.74
CA LEU A 588 22.23 -8.28 40.97
C LEU A 588 22.56 -9.65 40.35
N GLY A 589 21.58 -10.56 40.32
CA GLY A 589 21.70 -11.88 39.69
C GLY A 589 21.77 -11.87 38.16
N ILE A 590 21.47 -10.75 37.49
CA ILE A 590 21.46 -10.67 36.02
C ILE A 590 22.88 -10.80 35.44
N ASN A 591 23.85 -10.14 36.07
CA ASN A 591 25.24 -10.14 35.60
C ASN A 591 26.18 -9.73 36.73
N GLN A 592 27.33 -10.41 36.83
CA GLN A 592 28.41 -10.10 37.77
C GLN A 592 28.98 -8.68 37.64
N ALA A 593 28.70 -8.00 36.53
CA ALA A 593 29.11 -6.61 36.33
C ALA A 593 28.26 -5.59 37.11
N ILE A 594 27.11 -5.97 37.67
CA ILE A 594 26.24 -5.08 38.47
C ILE A 594 26.60 -5.25 39.95
N GLU A 595 26.93 -4.15 40.63
CA GLU A 595 27.38 -4.15 42.02
C GLU A 595 26.29 -3.69 43.00
N ASP A 596 25.51 -2.66 42.63
CA ASP A 596 24.44 -2.11 43.48
C ASP A 596 23.24 -1.66 42.62
N TYR A 597 22.04 -1.76 43.19
CA TYR A 597 20.79 -1.30 42.57
C TYR A 597 19.89 -0.64 43.61
N LYS A 598 19.47 0.60 43.32
CA LYS A 598 18.53 1.38 44.14
C LYS A 598 17.38 1.86 43.28
N TYR A 599 16.21 2.00 43.88
CA TYR A 599 15.03 2.51 43.21
C TYR A 599 14.15 3.30 44.17
N ASP A 600 13.28 4.12 43.62
CA ASP A 600 12.29 4.88 44.37
C ASP A 600 11.17 3.98 44.90
N LYS A 601 11.03 3.87 46.22
CA LYS A 601 10.02 3.03 46.88
C LYS A 601 8.64 3.68 47.02
N GLN A 602 8.54 5.00 46.83
CA GLN A 602 7.31 5.75 47.07
C GLN A 602 6.58 6.05 45.77
N GLU A 603 7.28 6.67 44.83
CA GLU A 603 6.69 7.17 43.58
C GLU A 603 7.22 6.44 42.34
N GLU A 604 8.22 5.56 42.50
CA GLU A 604 8.81 4.75 41.42
C GLU A 604 9.34 5.59 40.23
N LEU A 605 9.74 6.85 40.50
CA LEU A 605 10.13 7.82 39.47
C LEU A 605 11.60 7.75 39.09
N TRP A 606 12.43 7.00 39.81
CA TRP A 606 13.84 6.87 39.47
C TRP A 606 14.39 5.50 39.86
N CYS A 607 15.41 5.06 39.11
CA CYS A 607 16.23 3.91 39.47
C CYS A 607 17.71 4.19 39.20
N GLU A 608 18.56 3.62 40.04
CA GLU A 608 20.00 3.82 40.03
C GLU A 608 20.68 2.45 39.99
N ILE A 609 21.57 2.26 39.02
CA ILE A 609 22.38 1.06 38.85
C ILE A 609 23.86 1.43 38.92
N THR A 610 24.62 0.67 39.71
CA THR A 610 26.07 0.77 39.76
C THR A 610 26.68 -0.45 39.08
N MET A 611 27.48 -0.22 38.04
CA MET A 611 28.15 -1.28 37.30
C MET A 611 29.67 -1.13 37.31
N LYS A 612 30.35 -2.24 37.52
CA LYS A 612 31.81 -2.37 37.57
C LYS A 612 32.30 -2.97 36.27
N LEU A 613 33.01 -2.16 35.48
CA LEU A 613 33.59 -2.57 34.20
C LEU A 613 35.13 -2.57 34.27
N PRO A 614 35.81 -3.54 33.62
CA PRO A 614 37.27 -3.54 33.53
C PRO A 614 37.76 -2.35 32.70
N ILE A 615 38.95 -1.83 32.99
CA ILE A 615 39.50 -0.71 32.24
C ILE A 615 39.89 -1.15 30.84
N MET A 616 39.18 -0.59 29.88
CA MET A 616 39.53 -0.66 28.47
C MET A 616 40.58 0.41 28.13
N LYS A 617 41.44 0.12 27.15
CA LYS A 617 42.46 1.08 26.66
C LYS A 617 41.86 2.30 25.95
N VAL A 618 40.62 2.21 25.48
CA VAL A 618 39.90 3.28 24.77
C VAL A 618 38.76 3.78 25.65
N HIS A 619 38.54 5.09 25.68
CA HIS A 619 37.39 5.67 26.38
C HIS A 619 36.09 5.31 25.66
N PHE A 620 35.10 4.91 26.44
CA PHE A 620 33.84 4.40 25.94
C PHE A 620 32.73 5.36 26.37
N ASP A 621 32.11 6.03 25.41
CA ASP A 621 30.94 6.87 25.71
C ASP A 621 29.72 5.99 25.95
N LEU A 622 29.44 5.77 27.23
CA LEU A 622 28.29 5.02 27.73
C LEU A 622 26.99 5.82 27.55
N SER A 623 27.05 7.16 27.62
CA SER A 623 25.86 8.01 27.52
C SER A 623 25.20 7.90 26.15
N SER A 624 25.97 8.03 25.06
CA SER A 624 25.45 7.85 23.69
C SER A 624 24.95 6.42 23.44
N LEU A 625 25.58 5.41 24.07
CA LEU A 625 25.08 4.03 23.98
C LEU A 625 23.72 3.89 24.69
N VAL A 626 23.59 4.41 25.91
CA VAL A 626 22.33 4.29 26.65
C VAL A 626 21.21 5.03 25.93
N VAL A 627 21.47 6.21 25.34
CA VAL A 627 20.46 6.97 24.56
C VAL A 627 20.00 6.18 23.33
N SER A 628 20.94 5.68 22.52
CA SER A 628 20.59 4.87 21.34
C SER A 628 19.86 3.57 21.70
N LEU A 629 20.21 2.94 22.81
CA LEU A 629 19.48 1.78 23.32
C LEU A 629 18.09 2.15 23.84
N ALA A 630 17.94 3.28 24.53
CA ALA A 630 16.64 3.72 25.04
C ALA A 630 15.64 4.06 23.92
N GLN A 631 16.12 4.56 22.78
CA GLN A 631 15.29 4.80 21.59
C GLN A 631 14.77 3.50 20.98
N ASN A 632 15.58 2.45 20.99
CA ASN A 632 15.21 1.14 20.43
C ASN A 632 14.52 0.21 21.43
N ALA A 633 14.69 0.43 22.74
CA ALA A 633 14.13 -0.39 23.79
C ALA A 633 12.61 -0.18 23.90
N VAL A 634 11.85 -1.22 23.57
CA VAL A 634 10.39 -1.17 23.55
C VAL A 634 9.81 -1.68 24.86
N VAL A 635 9.13 -0.81 25.61
CA VAL A 635 8.52 -1.16 26.90
C VAL A 635 7.24 -1.97 26.67
N HIS A 636 6.42 -1.51 25.72
CA HIS A 636 5.18 -2.18 25.34
C HIS A 636 5.00 -2.05 23.83
N GLU A 637 4.78 -3.18 23.16
CA GLU A 637 4.33 -3.21 21.77
C GLU A 637 3.35 -4.34 21.55
N VAL A 638 2.45 -4.09 20.62
CA VAL A 638 1.73 -5.13 19.92
C VAL A 638 2.50 -5.38 18.63
N LYS A 639 2.95 -6.63 18.43
CA LYS A 639 3.75 -7.00 17.24
C LYS A 639 3.08 -6.49 15.96
N GLY A 640 3.85 -5.85 15.09
CA GLY A 640 3.36 -5.36 13.80
C GLY A 640 2.55 -4.06 13.83
N ILE A 641 2.26 -3.46 15.00
CA ILE A 641 1.59 -2.16 15.10
C ILE A 641 2.52 -1.16 15.81
N THR A 642 2.78 -0.03 15.18
CA THR A 642 3.59 1.06 15.75
C THR A 642 2.70 2.07 16.48
N ARG A 643 1.63 2.55 15.85
CA ARG A 643 0.81 3.62 16.42
C ARG A 643 -0.66 3.40 16.12
N CYS A 644 -1.52 3.89 17.00
CA CYS A 644 -2.96 3.87 16.79
C CYS A 644 -3.60 5.24 16.99
N LEU A 645 -4.42 5.64 16.02
CA LEU A 645 -5.14 6.91 15.94
C LEU A 645 -6.66 6.66 15.91
N LEU A 646 -7.42 7.59 16.47
CA LEU A 646 -8.88 7.57 16.46
C LEU A 646 -9.35 8.83 15.73
N ASN A 647 -9.93 8.65 14.55
CA ASN A 647 -10.40 9.73 13.71
C ASN A 647 -11.94 9.74 13.68
N GLU A 648 -12.54 10.94 13.71
CA GLU A 648 -13.98 11.12 13.55
C GLU A 648 -14.29 11.41 12.08
N THR A 649 -15.09 10.56 11.45
CA THR A 649 -15.53 10.73 10.06
C THR A 649 -17.05 10.81 9.97
N ALA A 650 -17.57 11.60 9.03
CA ALA A 650 -19.00 11.63 8.73
C ALA A 650 -19.34 10.56 7.69
N ASN A 651 -20.29 9.69 8.01
CA ASN A 651 -20.80 8.69 7.07
C ASN A 651 -21.60 9.32 5.93
N LYS A 652 -21.89 8.55 4.86
CA LYS A 652 -22.76 8.95 3.73
C LYS A 652 -24.17 9.46 4.16
N LYS A 653 -24.60 9.17 5.39
CA LYS A 653 -25.85 9.64 6.01
C LYS A 653 -25.69 10.86 6.93
N GLY A 654 -24.48 11.42 7.05
CA GLY A 654 -24.16 12.56 7.92
C GLY A 654 -23.92 12.21 9.39
N GLU A 655 -23.98 10.93 9.77
CA GLU A 655 -23.72 10.48 11.14
C GLU A 655 -22.21 10.41 11.44
N LYS A 656 -21.79 10.87 12.63
CA LYS A 656 -20.40 10.79 13.08
C LYS A 656 -20.05 9.35 13.46
N GLU A 657 -19.14 8.73 12.71
CA GLU A 657 -18.57 7.41 12.99
C GLU A 657 -17.10 7.55 13.39
N LEU A 658 -16.69 6.85 14.44
CA LEU A 658 -15.31 6.79 14.91
C LEU A 658 -14.58 5.66 14.18
N ILE A 659 -13.46 5.98 13.53
CA ILE A 659 -12.61 5.01 12.84
C ILE A 659 -11.29 4.90 13.60
N LEU A 660 -10.90 3.66 13.88
CA LEU A 660 -9.61 3.29 14.43
C LEU A 660 -8.63 3.11 13.27
N ASN A 661 -7.63 3.97 13.18
CA ASN A 661 -6.54 3.85 12.22
C ASN A 661 -5.31 3.32 12.94
N THR A 662 -4.65 2.29 12.43
CA THR A 662 -3.38 1.78 12.94
C THR A 662 -2.29 1.99 11.90
N GLU A 663 -1.14 2.46 12.34
CA GLU A 663 0.12 2.40 11.61
C GLU A 663 0.73 1.02 11.90
N GLY A 664 0.94 0.22 10.85
CA GLY A 664 1.31 -1.19 10.95
C GLY A 664 0.16 -2.16 10.69
N LEU A 665 0.52 -3.43 10.50
CA LEU A 665 -0.35 -4.54 10.13
C LEU A 665 -0.32 -5.63 11.20
N ASN A 666 -1.49 -5.92 11.76
CA ASN A 666 -1.73 -7.11 12.57
C ASN A 666 -3.24 -7.41 12.62
N LEU A 667 -3.73 -8.08 11.58
CA LEU A 667 -5.13 -8.50 11.47
C LEU A 667 -5.55 -9.49 12.57
N PRO A 668 -4.75 -10.52 12.93
CA PRO A 668 -5.11 -11.46 13.98
C PRO A 668 -5.40 -10.78 15.33
N GLU A 669 -4.62 -9.76 15.69
CA GLU A 669 -4.83 -9.04 16.95
C GLU A 669 -6.13 -8.23 16.93
N LEU A 670 -6.46 -7.58 15.81
CA LEU A 670 -7.71 -6.84 15.66
C LEU A 670 -8.94 -7.75 15.74
N PHE A 671 -8.84 -9.00 15.28
CA PHE A 671 -9.95 -9.95 15.33
C PHE A 671 -10.41 -10.31 16.75
N LYS A 672 -9.51 -10.21 17.74
CA LYS A 672 -9.86 -10.40 19.16
C LYS A 672 -10.86 -9.36 19.67
N TYR A 673 -10.95 -8.20 19.01
CA TYR A 673 -11.79 -7.08 19.41
C TYR A 673 -13.09 -6.96 18.60
N ALA A 674 -13.61 -8.08 18.08
CA ALA A 674 -14.87 -8.16 17.32
C ALA A 674 -16.10 -7.59 18.03
N ASP A 675 -16.09 -7.52 19.37
CA ASP A 675 -17.17 -6.92 20.17
C ASP A 675 -17.23 -5.38 20.08
N ILE A 676 -16.12 -4.75 19.67
CA ILE A 676 -15.91 -3.31 19.70
C ILE A 676 -15.80 -2.76 18.27
N LEU A 677 -15.15 -3.51 17.38
CA LEU A 677 -14.81 -3.12 16.02
C LEU A 677 -15.72 -3.83 15.01
N ASP A 678 -16.18 -3.11 13.98
CA ASP A 678 -16.93 -3.71 12.87
C ASP A 678 -15.96 -4.32 11.85
N LEU A 679 -15.55 -5.56 12.12
CA LEU A 679 -14.60 -6.30 11.28
C LEU A 679 -15.08 -6.52 9.84
N ARG A 680 -16.39 -6.40 9.57
CA ARG A 680 -16.93 -6.51 8.20
C ARG A 680 -16.55 -5.34 7.30
N ARG A 681 -16.16 -4.21 7.90
CA ARG A 681 -15.73 -2.99 7.22
C ARG A 681 -14.25 -2.69 7.51
N LEU A 682 -13.49 -3.69 7.94
CA LEU A 682 -12.05 -3.57 8.10
C LEU A 682 -11.40 -3.33 6.73
N TYR A 683 -10.53 -2.34 6.68
CA TYR A 683 -9.76 -1.98 5.50
C TYR A 683 -8.27 -1.99 5.82
N SER A 684 -7.46 -2.40 4.85
CA SER A 684 -6.01 -2.33 4.90
C SER A 684 -5.50 -1.88 3.54
N ASN A 685 -4.41 -1.10 3.52
CA ASN A 685 -3.75 -0.70 2.28
C ASN A 685 -2.75 -1.75 1.76
N ASP A 686 -2.42 -2.76 2.56
CA ASP A 686 -1.60 -3.89 2.13
C ASP A 686 -2.47 -4.92 1.39
N ILE A 687 -2.22 -5.03 0.08
CA ILE A 687 -2.94 -5.88 -0.85
C ILE A 687 -2.61 -7.36 -0.59
N HIS A 688 -1.35 -7.70 -0.27
CA HIS A 688 -0.93 -9.08 0.00
C HIS A 688 -1.55 -9.59 1.29
N ALA A 689 -1.53 -8.79 2.36
CA ALA A 689 -2.20 -9.14 3.61
C ALA A 689 -3.72 -9.36 3.41
N MET A 690 -4.35 -8.58 2.53
CA MET A 690 -5.76 -8.74 2.18
C MET A 690 -6.04 -9.97 1.33
N ALA A 691 -5.21 -10.24 0.33
CA ALA A 691 -5.29 -11.45 -0.48
C ALA A 691 -5.19 -12.72 0.38
N ASN A 692 -4.22 -12.76 1.29
CA ASN A 692 -3.97 -13.92 2.15
C ASN A 692 -5.08 -14.15 3.18
N THR A 693 -5.63 -13.07 3.74
CA THR A 693 -6.65 -13.16 4.81
C THR A 693 -8.06 -13.37 4.25
N TYR A 694 -8.50 -12.50 3.33
CA TYR A 694 -9.87 -12.46 2.82
C TYR A 694 -10.04 -13.06 1.41
N GLY A 695 -8.96 -13.25 0.66
CA GLY A 695 -8.97 -13.82 -0.69
C GLY A 695 -8.72 -12.80 -1.80
N ILE A 696 -8.48 -13.30 -3.01
CA ILE A 696 -8.05 -12.50 -4.16
C ILE A 696 -9.10 -11.48 -4.63
N GLU A 697 -10.40 -11.80 -4.51
CA GLU A 697 -11.50 -10.88 -4.85
C GLU A 697 -11.50 -9.62 -3.98
N VAL A 698 -11.07 -9.73 -2.72
CA VAL A 698 -10.93 -8.56 -1.85
C VAL A 698 -9.70 -7.76 -2.24
N ALA A 699 -8.60 -8.44 -2.57
CA ALA A 699 -7.39 -7.80 -3.06
C ALA A 699 -7.66 -6.92 -4.29
N LEU A 700 -8.44 -7.43 -5.26
CA LEU A 700 -8.85 -6.69 -6.45
C LEU A 700 -9.54 -5.35 -6.11
N ARG A 701 -10.53 -5.38 -5.20
CA ARG A 701 -11.25 -4.17 -4.79
C ARG A 701 -10.36 -3.22 -3.98
N VAL A 702 -9.36 -3.74 -3.27
CA VAL A 702 -8.36 -2.91 -2.57
C VAL A 702 -7.45 -2.24 -3.58
N VAL A 703 -6.99 -2.93 -4.63
CA VAL A 703 -6.20 -2.35 -5.74
C VAL A 703 -6.98 -1.21 -6.41
N GLU A 704 -8.24 -1.47 -6.82
CA GLU A 704 -9.10 -0.44 -7.44
C GLU A 704 -9.25 0.80 -6.54
N LYS A 705 -9.49 0.57 -5.24
CA LYS A 705 -9.70 1.65 -4.28
C LYS A 705 -8.42 2.43 -4.02
N GLU A 706 -7.28 1.75 -3.84
CA GLU A 706 -5.99 2.40 -3.59
C GLU A 706 -5.55 3.26 -4.78
N ILE A 707 -5.68 2.73 -6.02
CA ILE A 707 -5.37 3.52 -7.22
C ILE A 707 -6.32 4.71 -7.35
N LYS A 708 -7.62 4.52 -7.08
CA LYS A 708 -8.59 5.61 -7.09
C LYS A 708 -8.28 6.68 -6.04
N ASP A 709 -7.92 6.28 -4.82
CA ASP A 709 -7.61 7.19 -3.72
C ASP A 709 -6.33 8.00 -4.03
N VAL A 710 -5.35 7.39 -4.73
CA VAL A 710 -4.16 8.08 -5.24
C VAL A 710 -4.53 9.18 -6.23
N PHE A 711 -5.43 8.93 -7.20
CA PHE A 711 -5.86 9.95 -8.17
C PHE A 711 -6.80 11.01 -7.55
N ALA A 712 -7.67 10.60 -6.63
CA ALA A 712 -8.66 11.48 -6.00
C ALA A 712 -8.03 12.66 -5.24
N VAL A 713 -6.83 12.45 -4.67
CA VAL A 713 -6.05 13.50 -4.01
C VAL A 713 -5.74 14.67 -4.95
N TYR A 714 -5.52 14.38 -6.24
CA TYR A 714 -5.17 15.38 -7.25
C TYR A 714 -6.41 15.93 -7.98
N GLY A 715 -7.62 15.52 -7.59
CA GLY A 715 -8.85 15.87 -8.29
C GLY A 715 -8.99 15.24 -9.67
N ILE A 716 -8.22 14.19 -9.95
CA ILE A 716 -8.26 13.44 -11.20
C ILE A 716 -9.31 12.33 -11.05
N GLU A 717 -10.31 12.34 -11.93
CA GLU A 717 -11.32 11.28 -11.99
C GLU A 717 -10.98 10.30 -13.12
N VAL A 718 -10.51 9.11 -12.75
CA VAL A 718 -10.34 7.99 -13.69
C VAL A 718 -11.59 7.10 -13.63
N ASP A 719 -12.07 6.66 -14.80
CA ASP A 719 -13.25 5.79 -14.88
C ASP A 719 -12.95 4.42 -14.23
N PRO A 720 -13.85 3.89 -13.37
CA PRO A 720 -13.61 2.64 -12.65
C PRO A 720 -13.45 1.42 -13.56
N ARG A 721 -13.94 1.45 -14.81
CA ARG A 721 -13.79 0.32 -15.75
C ARG A 721 -12.34 0.06 -16.11
N HIS A 722 -11.55 1.12 -16.26
CA HIS A 722 -10.11 1.01 -16.51
C HIS A 722 -9.38 0.43 -15.28
N LEU A 723 -9.71 0.94 -14.08
CA LEU A 723 -9.11 0.47 -12.83
C LEU A 723 -9.44 -1.00 -12.56
N SER A 724 -10.69 -1.40 -12.81
CA SER A 724 -11.14 -2.78 -12.69
C SER A 724 -10.42 -3.70 -13.65
N LEU A 725 -10.25 -3.31 -14.92
CA LEU A 725 -9.52 -4.11 -15.90
C LEU A 725 -8.06 -4.34 -15.49
N VAL A 726 -7.38 -3.32 -14.98
CA VAL A 726 -6.00 -3.46 -14.49
C VAL A 726 -5.94 -4.35 -13.26
N ALA A 727 -6.86 -4.18 -12.32
CA ALA A 727 -6.90 -5.00 -11.11
C ALA A 727 -7.20 -6.48 -11.42
N ASP A 728 -8.10 -6.76 -12.37
CA ASP A 728 -8.39 -8.10 -12.87
C ASP A 728 -7.17 -8.72 -13.54
N TYR A 729 -6.47 -7.96 -14.39
CA TYR A 729 -5.24 -8.43 -15.01
C TYR A 729 -4.13 -8.72 -13.97
N MET A 730 -3.97 -7.89 -12.94
CA MET A 730 -2.98 -8.17 -11.90
C MET A 730 -3.33 -9.41 -11.06
N CYS A 731 -4.61 -9.78 -10.98
CA CYS A 731 -5.10 -10.86 -10.12
C CYS A 731 -5.58 -12.12 -10.87
N PHE A 732 -5.51 -12.17 -12.21
CA PHE A 732 -6.12 -13.25 -13.01
C PHE A 732 -5.58 -14.64 -12.65
N GLY A 733 -4.30 -14.70 -12.25
CA GLY A 733 -3.62 -15.96 -11.87
C GLY A 733 -3.99 -16.46 -10.47
N GLY A 734 -4.90 -15.79 -9.75
CA GLY A 734 -5.22 -16.08 -8.35
C GLY A 734 -4.18 -15.59 -7.35
N VAL A 735 -3.17 -14.86 -7.82
CA VAL A 735 -2.11 -14.21 -7.05
C VAL A 735 -1.97 -12.76 -7.53
N TYR A 736 -1.50 -11.88 -6.64
CA TYR A 736 -1.25 -10.49 -6.98
C TYR A 736 0.08 -10.36 -7.72
N LYS A 737 0.04 -10.16 -9.04
CA LYS A 737 1.22 -10.07 -9.90
C LYS A 737 1.61 -8.61 -10.17
N PRO A 738 2.91 -8.26 -10.05
CA PRO A 738 3.43 -6.98 -10.51
C PRO A 738 3.43 -6.84 -12.03
N LEU A 739 3.42 -5.59 -12.51
CA LEU A 739 3.64 -5.21 -13.91
C LEU A 739 5.10 -4.85 -14.14
N ASN A 740 5.99 -5.79 -13.84
CA ASN A 740 7.44 -5.69 -14.05
C ASN A 740 7.95 -6.89 -14.87
N ARG A 741 9.27 -6.99 -15.00
CA ARG A 741 9.95 -8.11 -15.66
C ARG A 741 9.56 -9.50 -15.12
N ILE A 742 9.38 -9.63 -13.80
CA ILE A 742 8.97 -10.90 -13.16
C ILE A 742 7.53 -11.25 -13.56
N GLY A 743 6.63 -10.27 -13.60
CA GLY A 743 5.27 -10.45 -14.11
C GLY A 743 5.25 -10.89 -15.57
N MET A 744 6.10 -10.26 -16.40
CA MET A 744 6.20 -10.52 -17.84
C MET A 744 6.73 -11.92 -18.19
N GLN A 745 7.53 -12.55 -17.32
CA GLN A 745 7.97 -13.94 -17.49
C GLN A 745 6.79 -14.93 -17.59
N SER A 746 5.66 -14.60 -16.95
CA SER A 746 4.48 -15.46 -16.98
C SER A 746 3.65 -15.35 -18.27
N ASN A 747 3.96 -14.40 -19.15
CA ASN A 747 3.27 -14.25 -20.44
C ASN A 747 3.68 -15.34 -21.43
N SER A 748 2.77 -15.66 -22.34
CA SER A 748 2.91 -16.79 -23.27
C SER A 748 3.77 -16.50 -24.51
N SER A 749 3.98 -15.23 -24.87
CA SER A 749 4.71 -14.82 -26.09
C SER A 749 6.16 -14.46 -25.77
N PRO A 750 7.15 -15.27 -26.20
CA PRO A 750 8.58 -14.95 -26.03
C PRO A 750 8.98 -13.65 -26.73
N LEU A 751 8.40 -13.34 -27.89
CA LEU A 751 8.74 -12.10 -28.60
C LEU A 751 8.24 -10.87 -27.84
N GLN A 752 7.07 -10.95 -27.21
CA GLN A 752 6.59 -9.87 -26.33
C GLN A 752 7.58 -9.64 -25.18
N GLN A 753 8.05 -10.72 -24.52
CA GLN A 753 9.06 -10.66 -23.47
C GLN A 753 10.38 -10.03 -23.96
N MET A 754 10.87 -10.42 -25.14
CA MET A 754 12.10 -9.88 -25.72
C MET A 754 12.01 -8.39 -26.06
N THR A 755 10.82 -7.92 -26.47
CA THR A 755 10.57 -6.49 -26.77
C THR A 755 10.26 -5.65 -25.53
N PHE A 756 10.18 -6.26 -24.35
CA PHE A 756 10.00 -5.54 -23.11
C PHE A 756 11.34 -4.96 -22.64
N GLU A 757 12.20 -5.83 -22.08
CA GLU A 757 13.50 -5.52 -21.49
C GLU A 757 14.39 -6.78 -21.51
N THR A 758 15.71 -6.63 -21.44
CA THR A 758 16.68 -7.76 -21.34
C THR A 758 16.52 -8.86 -22.38
N SER A 759 16.40 -8.49 -23.67
CA SER A 759 16.08 -9.39 -24.78
C SER A 759 16.93 -10.66 -24.84
N PHE A 760 18.23 -10.57 -24.55
CA PHE A 760 19.14 -11.71 -24.62
C PHE A 760 18.82 -12.80 -23.57
N LYS A 761 18.41 -12.41 -22.36
CA LYS A 761 18.05 -13.38 -21.31
C LYS A 761 16.81 -14.18 -21.73
N PHE A 762 15.75 -13.50 -22.15
CA PHE A 762 14.53 -14.16 -22.64
C PHE A 762 14.77 -15.00 -23.89
N LEU A 763 15.63 -14.55 -24.81
CA LEU A 763 16.01 -15.34 -25.99
C LEU A 763 16.76 -16.61 -25.61
N LYS A 764 17.70 -16.52 -24.67
CA LYS A 764 18.43 -17.68 -24.15
C LYS A 764 17.49 -18.66 -23.47
N GLU A 765 16.57 -18.19 -22.62
CA GLU A 765 15.59 -19.04 -21.95
C GLU A 765 14.64 -19.71 -22.95
N ALA A 766 14.08 -18.96 -23.90
CA ALA A 766 13.20 -19.49 -24.93
C ALA A 766 13.87 -20.53 -25.82
N THR A 767 15.15 -20.30 -26.19
CA THR A 767 15.93 -21.26 -27.00
C THR A 767 16.32 -22.51 -26.21
N MET A 768 16.67 -22.38 -24.92
CA MET A 768 16.95 -23.52 -24.04
C MET A 768 15.72 -24.39 -23.79
N LEU A 769 14.56 -23.78 -23.61
CA LEU A 769 13.29 -24.47 -23.35
C LEU A 769 12.59 -24.93 -24.64
N GLY A 770 13.04 -24.47 -25.81
CA GLY A 770 12.42 -24.78 -27.09
C GLY A 770 11.00 -24.20 -27.25
N ILE A 771 10.75 -23.02 -26.69
CA ILE A 771 9.43 -22.38 -26.70
C ILE A 771 9.13 -21.83 -28.11
N HIS A 772 7.89 -22.01 -28.56
CA HIS A 772 7.40 -21.47 -29.84
C HIS A 772 6.47 -20.28 -29.60
N ASP A 773 6.61 -19.23 -30.41
CA ASP A 773 5.69 -18.08 -30.38
C ASP A 773 4.55 -18.28 -31.41
N GLU A 774 3.31 -18.10 -30.97
CA GLU A 774 2.12 -18.25 -31.83
C GLU A 774 1.84 -17.05 -32.73
N LEU A 775 2.60 -15.95 -32.59
CA LEU A 775 2.44 -14.71 -33.36
C LEU A 775 1.01 -14.17 -33.27
N LYS A 776 0.50 -14.10 -32.03
CA LYS A 776 -0.80 -13.54 -31.69
C LYS A 776 -0.69 -12.20 -30.97
N SER A 777 0.32 -12.04 -30.11
CA SER A 777 0.54 -10.77 -29.40
C SER A 777 0.83 -9.64 -30.38
N PRO A 778 0.39 -8.40 -30.09
CA PRO A 778 0.69 -7.25 -30.93
C PRO A 778 2.19 -7.08 -31.18
N SER A 779 3.02 -7.15 -30.14
CA SER A 779 4.48 -7.07 -30.28
C SER A 779 5.05 -8.16 -31.21
N ALA A 780 4.63 -9.43 -31.08
CA ALA A 780 5.09 -10.50 -31.97
C ALA A 780 4.66 -10.30 -33.42
N CYS A 781 3.41 -9.86 -33.64
CA CYS A 781 2.91 -9.52 -34.97
C CYS A 781 3.72 -8.40 -35.62
N LEU A 782 4.05 -7.35 -34.87
CA LEU A 782 4.84 -6.22 -35.36
C LEU A 782 6.27 -6.64 -35.72
N VAL A 783 6.92 -7.48 -34.90
CA VAL A 783 8.27 -7.99 -35.17
C VAL A 783 8.35 -8.75 -36.50
N VAL A 784 7.32 -9.55 -36.82
CA VAL A 784 7.28 -10.37 -38.05
C VAL A 784 6.64 -9.62 -39.23
N GLY A 785 6.06 -8.43 -39.02
CA GLY A 785 5.34 -7.68 -40.05
C GLY A 785 3.96 -8.26 -40.41
N LYS A 786 3.33 -8.98 -39.48
CA LYS A 786 1.97 -9.53 -39.61
C LYS A 786 0.93 -8.52 -39.10
N VAL A 787 -0.27 -8.56 -39.66
CA VAL A 787 -1.39 -7.74 -39.18
C VAL A 787 -1.75 -8.13 -37.74
N VAL A 788 -1.86 -7.14 -36.86
CA VAL A 788 -2.25 -7.32 -35.45
C VAL A 788 -3.72 -7.75 -35.37
N LYS A 789 -4.01 -8.75 -34.53
CA LYS A 789 -5.36 -9.30 -34.32
C LYS A 789 -6.17 -8.46 -33.33
N GLY A 790 -6.29 -7.17 -33.61
CA GLY A 790 -7.08 -6.20 -32.82
C GLY A 790 -7.74 -5.17 -33.73
N GLY A 791 -8.81 -4.54 -33.25
CA GLY A 791 -9.59 -3.56 -34.02
C GLY A 791 -10.05 -4.10 -35.38
N THR A 792 -9.63 -3.42 -36.44
CA THR A 792 -9.96 -3.80 -37.82
C THR A 792 -9.31 -5.10 -38.29
N GLY A 793 -8.27 -5.59 -37.60
CA GLY A 793 -7.59 -6.85 -37.91
C GLY A 793 -8.20 -8.09 -37.23
N LEU A 794 -9.30 -7.94 -36.49
CA LEU A 794 -9.92 -9.05 -35.77
C LEU A 794 -10.69 -10.03 -36.69
N PHE A 795 -11.17 -9.57 -37.84
CA PHE A 795 -11.96 -10.37 -38.78
C PHE A 795 -11.39 -10.34 -40.19
N ASP A 796 -11.67 -11.40 -40.94
CA ASP A 796 -11.31 -11.50 -42.36
C ASP A 796 -12.48 -11.09 -43.24
N LEU A 797 -12.18 -10.28 -44.26
CA LEU A 797 -13.14 -9.95 -45.31
C LEU A 797 -13.09 -11.01 -46.41
N LYS A 798 -14.23 -11.63 -46.69
CA LYS A 798 -14.40 -12.55 -47.82
C LYS A 798 -15.40 -11.97 -48.80
N GLN A 799 -15.00 -11.86 -50.06
CA GLN A 799 -15.92 -11.48 -51.13
C GLN A 799 -16.74 -12.72 -51.53
N PRO A 800 -18.08 -12.71 -51.42
CA PRO A 800 -18.89 -13.80 -51.93
C PRO A 800 -18.82 -13.79 -53.46
N LEU A 801 -18.17 -14.81 -54.03
CA LEU A 801 -18.19 -15.06 -55.47
C LEU A 801 -19.55 -15.68 -55.83
N LYS A 802 -20.22 -15.08 -56.81
CA LYS A 802 -21.56 -15.50 -57.28
C LYS A 802 -21.52 -16.77 -58.11
#